data_AF-A0A945WZW5-F1
#
_entry.id   AF-A0A945WZW5-F1
#
_cell.length_a   1.000
_cell.length_b   1.000
_cell.length_c   1.000
_cell.angle_alpha   90.00
_cell.angle_beta   90.00
_cell.angle_gamma   90.00
#
_symmetry.space_group_name_H-M   'P 1'
#
loop_
_entity.id
_entity.type
_entity.pdbx_description
1 polymer ?
#
loop_
_entity_poly.entity_id
_entity_poly.type
_entity_poly.pdbx_seq_one_letter_code
_entity_poly.pdbx_strand_id
1 'polypeptide(L)'
;MMIGRNTARVMGILAVMTVGRADTLLEQGYTALGGATPPPPPSGIAQNHVRFRTEALVYAGDADVIRLAATCVKIGRYGSPLTLKLLPADAASAEPETRTVPPGETVEIAFSVTPRTVRRLVVDARRNAYTLRCLNGRLAFPAEIGGTPFHCIRRAAPIYFFVPEGARRFQVKLEGEGVGEVASAKIFLPGGAEAAKLSTLGTFEQTVTVDVPTGADNALWRAEAARIPGQLFEDFTISFAGDVVPYVSESPTGLLAPLFGTSTSAVAWQVGRDPAPDIKVRLHVPLAENHLRLAFSVRGPNGNVVQEETVDPKRACEVVLNLSGALQPGEYAWAVSAIGATDRRTSLRREGIWVLVPRPKQMTADDGVLCNGKPFFPRGLYHVSPEDYALVAAHGFNCVQTSAGVPPTKERAQSWCNGSVEQAAAAGLKSCVALYWSGRPNGSEWRRQFEGIRAHPGVLAWMIQDEPDGRLVPLEEMARSYAYIRANDPERPAYTCLCRPTTYGRYGHQTDYMSLDVYPIGRAPITQIAVSLERAQHVMPRVPFWFIGQIWPWPKKPNVTPAQHRCMTYLALTHGARGLMWYSFRDPGWYIPEGNPPLWDMMRAVNTEVAELEPFLLRPNTWEKAVPVEGEDAVHVSLKRTDGRVCVIAVNPADRAHDAVIPLGDVKADTLRVQFEDRSLSLADGVIRDHFAPLAVHVYIGSER
;
A
#
# COMPACT_ATOMS: atom_id res chain seq x y z
N MET A 1 -65.53 45.00 -34.51
CA MET A 1 -64.65 45.97 -35.19
C MET A 1 -63.50 45.20 -35.83
N MET A 2 -63.04 45.67 -36.97
CA MET A 2 -62.50 44.93 -38.11
C MET A 2 -60.96 44.78 -38.08
N ILE A 3 -60.43 43.86 -38.91
CA ILE A 3 -59.03 43.72 -39.42
C ILE A 3 -58.08 42.88 -38.52
N GLY A 4 -57.32 41.87 -38.98
CA GLY A 4 -56.99 41.39 -40.33
C GLY A 4 -56.04 40.17 -40.27
N ARG A 5 -55.94 39.47 -41.40
CA ARG A 5 -55.28 38.17 -41.68
C ARG A 5 -53.74 38.20 -41.56
N ASN A 6 -53.10 37.09 -41.18
CA ASN A 6 -52.38 36.20 -42.13
C ASN A 6 -51.64 35.02 -41.47
N THR A 7 -51.80 33.87 -42.12
CA THR A 7 -51.08 32.60 -42.02
C THR A 7 -49.56 32.71 -42.30
N ALA A 8 -48.72 32.06 -41.49
CA ALA A 8 -47.49 31.39 -41.94
C ALA A 8 -46.94 30.43 -40.87
N ARG A 9 -46.57 29.23 -41.32
CA ARG A 9 -45.88 28.15 -40.60
C ARG A 9 -44.66 28.64 -39.82
N VAL A 10 -44.51 28.20 -38.58
CA VAL A 10 -43.21 27.73 -38.05
C VAL A 10 -43.49 26.52 -37.14
N MET A 11 -43.21 25.32 -37.65
CA MET A 11 -42.89 24.18 -36.78
C MET A 11 -41.61 24.54 -36.02
N GLY A 12 -41.75 25.00 -34.78
CA GLY A 12 -40.67 25.28 -33.85
C GLY A 12 -40.29 24.03 -33.08
N ILE A 13 -39.41 23.26 -33.68
CA ILE A 13 -38.46 22.28 -33.12
C ILE A 13 -38.50 22.17 -31.59
N LEU A 14 -39.21 21.16 -31.08
CA LEU A 14 -38.93 20.55 -29.78
C LEU A 14 -37.80 19.52 -30.00
N ALA A 15 -36.57 20.02 -30.21
CA ALA A 15 -35.39 19.17 -30.17
C ALA A 15 -35.02 18.99 -28.70
N VAL A 16 -35.43 17.84 -28.18
CA VAL A 16 -34.79 17.18 -27.05
C VAL A 16 -33.29 17.36 -27.20
N MET A 17 -32.62 17.96 -26.21
CA MET A 17 -31.18 17.76 -26.00
C MET A 17 -30.97 16.30 -25.61
N THR A 18 -31.18 15.40 -26.56
CA THR A 18 -30.55 14.08 -26.52
C THR A 18 -29.09 14.35 -26.78
N VAL A 19 -28.28 14.15 -25.74
CA VAL A 19 -26.88 13.77 -25.84
C VAL A 19 -26.69 12.99 -27.14
N GLY A 20 -25.87 13.53 -28.04
CA GLY A 20 -25.62 12.94 -29.35
C GLY A 20 -25.33 11.45 -29.20
N ARG A 21 -26.03 10.63 -30.00
CA ARG A 21 -25.97 9.15 -30.03
C ARG A 21 -24.74 8.61 -29.30
N ALA A 22 -24.94 8.11 -28.09
CA ALA A 22 -23.98 7.22 -27.46
C ALA A 22 -23.73 6.07 -28.45
N ASP A 23 -22.50 5.92 -28.94
CA ASP A 23 -22.09 4.66 -29.57
C ASP A 23 -22.34 3.57 -28.52
N THR A 24 -23.30 2.68 -28.78
CA THR A 24 -23.93 1.76 -27.81
C THR A 24 -22.95 0.72 -27.29
N LEU A 25 -22.08 1.14 -26.37
CA LEU A 25 -21.18 0.30 -25.57
C LEU A 25 -21.85 -0.24 -24.30
N LEU A 26 -23.09 0.16 -24.04
CA LEU A 26 -23.83 -0.22 -22.83
C LEU A 26 -23.96 -1.74 -22.70
N GLU A 27 -24.18 -2.45 -23.81
CA GLU A 27 -24.23 -3.92 -23.83
C GLU A 27 -22.93 -4.58 -23.37
N GLN A 28 -21.81 -3.86 -23.43
CA GLN A 28 -20.49 -4.33 -23.03
C GLN A 28 -20.05 -3.75 -21.69
N GLY A 29 -20.91 -2.98 -21.04
CA GLY A 29 -20.63 -2.47 -19.71
C GLY A 29 -19.81 -1.18 -19.66
N TYR A 30 -19.76 -0.42 -20.74
CA TYR A 30 -19.01 0.84 -20.80
C TYR A 30 -19.79 1.95 -21.51
N THR A 31 -19.32 3.18 -21.34
CA THR A 31 -19.80 4.36 -22.06
C THR A 31 -18.62 5.12 -22.62
N ALA A 32 -18.69 5.42 -23.91
CA ALA A 32 -17.81 6.35 -24.59
C ALA A 32 -18.39 7.76 -24.42
N LEU A 33 -17.66 8.62 -23.73
CA LEU A 33 -18.13 9.99 -23.46
C LEU A 33 -17.78 10.88 -24.67
N GLY A 34 -18.79 11.45 -25.33
CA GLY A 34 -18.66 12.34 -26.47
C GLY A 34 -19.54 13.58 -26.29
N GLY A 35 -19.03 14.76 -26.67
CA GLY A 35 -19.78 16.02 -26.61
C GLY A 35 -19.51 16.93 -25.39
N ALA A 36 -18.79 16.45 -24.37
CA ALA A 36 -18.31 17.31 -23.28
C ALA A 36 -17.25 18.27 -23.83
N THR A 37 -17.39 19.58 -23.59
CA THR A 37 -16.42 20.58 -24.02
C THR A 37 -15.06 20.29 -23.36
N PRO A 38 -14.01 19.96 -24.14
CA PRO A 38 -12.73 19.63 -23.55
C PRO A 38 -12.00 20.91 -23.13
N PRO A 39 -11.30 20.92 -21.98
CA PRO A 39 -10.37 22.01 -21.70
C PRO A 39 -9.24 22.00 -22.75
N PRO A 40 -8.78 23.16 -23.24
CA PRO A 40 -7.78 23.20 -24.30
C PRO A 40 -6.46 22.57 -23.84
N PRO A 41 -5.83 21.70 -24.65
CA PRO A 41 -4.52 21.17 -24.33
C PRO A 41 -3.45 22.27 -24.39
N PRO A 42 -2.44 22.25 -23.51
CA PRO A 42 -1.25 23.08 -23.70
C PRO A 42 -0.49 22.65 -24.97
N SER A 43 0.10 23.60 -25.69
CA SER A 43 0.91 23.32 -26.88
C SER A 43 2.17 22.50 -26.52
N GLY A 44 2.46 21.41 -27.25
CA GLY A 44 3.71 20.65 -27.12
C GLY A 44 3.73 19.52 -26.07
N ILE A 45 2.58 18.88 -25.81
CA ILE A 45 2.38 17.91 -24.72
C ILE A 45 3.44 16.79 -24.70
N ALA A 46 4.28 16.78 -23.66
CA ALA A 46 5.08 15.62 -23.27
C ALA A 46 4.14 14.52 -22.74
N GLN A 47 4.37 13.24 -23.09
CA GLN A 47 3.55 12.12 -22.60
C GLN A 47 3.90 11.73 -21.15
N ASN A 48 2.93 11.16 -20.43
CA ASN A 48 3.20 10.56 -19.12
C ASN A 48 4.11 9.35 -19.29
N HIS A 49 5.08 9.21 -18.39
CA HIS A 49 5.85 7.99 -18.23
C HIS A 49 5.16 7.13 -17.18
N VAL A 50 4.22 6.30 -17.62
CA VAL A 50 3.43 5.44 -16.75
C VAL A 50 4.28 4.26 -16.27
N ARG A 51 4.12 3.86 -15.01
CA ARG A 51 4.97 2.88 -14.32
C ARG A 51 4.32 1.51 -14.18
N PHE A 52 5.18 0.50 -14.02
CA PHE A 52 4.81 -0.84 -13.60
C PHE A 52 3.77 -1.51 -14.52
N ARG A 53 2.85 -2.25 -13.90
CA ARG A 53 1.75 -2.92 -14.56
C ARG A 53 0.48 -2.13 -14.36
N THR A 54 -0.24 -1.85 -15.45
CA THR A 54 -1.63 -1.39 -15.40
C THR A 54 -2.51 -2.24 -16.29
N GLU A 55 -3.81 -2.15 -16.07
CA GLU A 55 -4.80 -2.72 -16.96
C GLU A 55 -5.68 -1.60 -17.51
N ALA A 56 -5.34 -1.17 -18.72
CA ALA A 56 -6.04 -0.11 -19.43
C ALA A 56 -7.27 -0.65 -20.18
N LEU A 57 -8.15 0.27 -20.58
CA LEU A 57 -9.30 0.01 -21.45
C LEU A 57 -9.03 0.60 -22.83
N VAL A 58 -9.34 -0.15 -23.88
CA VAL A 58 -9.19 0.31 -25.27
C VAL A 58 -10.45 0.06 -26.09
N TYR A 59 -10.74 0.96 -27.05
CA TYR A 59 -11.92 0.89 -27.93
C TYR A 59 -11.61 1.50 -29.29
N ALA A 60 -11.83 0.74 -30.38
CA ALA A 60 -11.46 1.15 -31.74
C ALA A 60 -12.61 1.79 -32.55
N GLY A 61 -13.79 2.00 -31.95
CA GLY A 61 -14.95 2.47 -32.73
C GLY A 61 -15.36 1.42 -33.76
N ASP A 62 -15.63 1.86 -34.99
CA ASP A 62 -15.99 0.97 -36.11
C ASP A 62 -14.82 0.19 -36.71
N ALA A 63 -13.59 0.45 -36.27
CA ALA A 63 -12.42 -0.27 -36.79
C ALA A 63 -12.32 -1.70 -36.23
N ASP A 64 -11.86 -2.61 -37.09
CA ASP A 64 -11.54 -4.01 -36.78
C ASP A 64 -10.09 -4.21 -36.30
N VAL A 65 -9.30 -3.14 -36.30
CA VAL A 65 -7.92 -3.11 -35.80
C VAL A 65 -7.72 -1.89 -34.93
N ILE A 66 -7.17 -2.08 -33.74
CA ILE A 66 -6.69 -0.98 -32.89
C ILE A 66 -5.19 -0.82 -33.03
N ARG A 67 -4.75 0.43 -33.23
CA ARG A 67 -3.34 0.81 -33.38
C ARG A 67 -2.88 1.63 -32.19
N LEU A 68 -1.75 1.23 -31.61
CA LEU A 68 -1.16 1.85 -30.43
C LEU A 68 0.29 2.23 -30.73
N ALA A 69 0.69 3.47 -30.48
CA ALA A 69 2.09 3.82 -30.38
C ALA A 69 2.55 3.57 -28.94
N ALA A 70 3.48 2.63 -28.74
CA ALA A 70 3.97 2.22 -27.44
C ALA A 70 5.48 2.43 -27.35
N THR A 71 5.95 3.09 -26.29
CA THR A 71 7.37 3.29 -26.01
C THR A 71 7.74 2.59 -24.71
N CYS A 72 8.79 1.76 -24.70
CA CYS A 72 9.37 1.24 -23.46
C CYS A 72 10.43 2.22 -22.96
N VAL A 73 10.15 2.96 -21.89
CA VAL A 73 11.07 3.92 -21.31
C VAL A 73 11.97 3.21 -20.30
N LYS A 74 13.24 3.01 -20.69
CA LYS A 74 14.23 2.33 -19.85
C LYS A 74 14.56 3.14 -18.58
N ILE A 75 14.42 2.52 -17.42
CA ILE A 75 14.75 3.10 -16.12
C ILE A 75 15.99 2.41 -15.56
N GLY A 76 17.05 3.18 -15.29
CA GLY A 76 18.30 2.67 -14.73
C GLY A 76 18.87 1.49 -15.53
N ARG A 77 19.19 0.40 -14.82
CA ARG A 77 19.79 -0.82 -15.40
C ARG A 77 18.78 -1.85 -15.92
N TYR A 78 17.48 -1.57 -15.85
CA TYR A 78 16.47 -2.59 -16.12
C TYR A 78 16.34 -2.88 -17.62
N GLY A 79 16.42 -4.17 -17.98
CA GLY A 79 16.40 -4.65 -19.37
C GLY A 79 15.10 -5.35 -19.78
N SER A 80 14.07 -5.35 -18.93
CA SER A 80 12.80 -6.02 -19.24
C SER A 80 12.04 -5.27 -20.34
N PRO A 81 11.52 -5.96 -21.37
CA PRO A 81 10.69 -5.33 -22.38
C PRO A 81 9.35 -4.88 -21.79
N LEU A 82 8.72 -3.89 -22.43
CA LEU A 82 7.31 -3.59 -22.19
C LEU A 82 6.49 -4.71 -22.83
N THR A 83 5.54 -5.27 -22.08
CA THR A 83 4.62 -6.29 -22.60
C THR A 83 3.22 -5.72 -22.65
N LEU A 84 2.54 -5.85 -23.79
CA LEU A 84 1.14 -5.49 -23.98
C LEU A 84 0.36 -6.77 -24.29
N LYS A 85 -0.66 -7.06 -23.49
CA LYS A 85 -1.54 -8.22 -23.67
C LYS A 85 -2.98 -7.76 -23.82
N LEU A 86 -3.54 -7.93 -25.01
CA LEU A 86 -4.96 -7.68 -25.25
C LEU A 86 -5.76 -8.90 -24.80
N LEU A 87 -6.52 -8.76 -23.72
CA LEU A 87 -7.34 -9.85 -23.19
C LEU A 87 -8.53 -10.12 -24.13
N PRO A 88 -8.95 -11.38 -24.29
CA PRO A 88 -10.15 -11.73 -25.06
C PRO A 88 -11.40 -11.00 -24.55
N ALA A 89 -12.41 -10.84 -25.41
CA ALA A 89 -13.67 -10.22 -25.02
C ALA A 89 -14.42 -11.06 -23.97
N ASP A 90 -14.39 -12.39 -24.11
CA ASP A 90 -14.91 -13.35 -23.12
C ASP A 90 -13.75 -14.08 -22.43
N ALA A 91 -13.79 -14.14 -21.10
CA ALA A 91 -12.69 -14.69 -20.28
C ALA A 91 -12.51 -16.23 -20.39
N ALA A 92 -13.39 -16.93 -21.10
CA ALA A 92 -13.58 -18.38 -20.91
C ALA A 92 -12.78 -19.32 -21.83
N SER A 93 -12.10 -18.87 -22.90
CA SER A 93 -11.45 -19.86 -23.81
C SER A 93 -10.40 -19.36 -24.82
N ALA A 94 -10.09 -18.07 -24.93
CA ALA A 94 -9.12 -17.56 -25.92
C ALA A 94 -7.83 -17.04 -25.25
N GLU A 95 -6.67 -17.44 -25.79
CA GLU A 95 -5.37 -16.92 -25.34
C GLU A 95 -5.24 -15.42 -25.63
N PRO A 96 -4.67 -14.61 -24.71
CA PRO A 96 -4.49 -13.19 -24.92
C PRO A 96 -3.44 -12.91 -26.00
N GLU A 97 -3.73 -11.99 -26.90
CA GLU A 97 -2.78 -11.56 -27.91
C GLU A 97 -1.68 -10.72 -27.27
N THR A 98 -0.42 -11.16 -27.39
CA THR A 98 0.72 -10.52 -26.71
C THR A 98 1.65 -9.85 -27.72
N ARG A 99 2.15 -8.67 -27.36
CA ARG A 99 3.16 -7.89 -28.09
C ARG A 99 4.19 -7.35 -27.12
N THR A 100 5.41 -7.12 -27.60
CA THR A 100 6.49 -6.61 -26.78
C THR A 100 7.16 -5.41 -27.44
N VAL A 101 7.67 -4.49 -26.62
CA VAL A 101 8.49 -3.37 -27.06
C VAL A 101 9.84 -3.45 -26.34
N PRO A 102 10.97 -3.54 -27.07
CA PRO A 102 12.28 -3.57 -26.45
C PRO A 102 12.57 -2.29 -25.64
N PRO A 103 13.39 -2.37 -24.58
CA PRO A 103 13.74 -1.21 -23.77
C PRO A 103 14.39 -0.09 -24.60
N GLY A 104 13.84 1.12 -24.52
CA GLY A 104 14.31 2.30 -25.24
C GLY A 104 13.68 2.51 -26.61
N GLU A 105 12.86 1.58 -27.10
CA GLU A 105 12.26 1.66 -28.42
C GLU A 105 10.81 2.17 -28.40
N THR A 106 10.36 2.68 -29.54
CA THR A 106 8.97 3.02 -29.83
C THR A 106 8.49 2.17 -31.00
N VAL A 107 7.36 1.48 -30.83
CA VAL A 107 6.80 0.58 -31.83
C VAL A 107 5.31 0.90 -32.00
N GLU A 108 4.83 0.93 -33.25
CA GLU A 108 3.40 0.88 -33.54
C GLU A 108 2.93 -0.57 -33.45
N ILE A 109 1.97 -0.81 -32.57
CA ILE A 109 1.39 -2.12 -32.30
C ILE A 109 -0.03 -2.14 -32.83
N ALA A 110 -0.38 -3.22 -33.53
CA ALA A 110 -1.74 -3.49 -33.98
C ALA A 110 -2.29 -4.76 -33.30
N PHE A 111 -3.55 -4.67 -32.86
CA PHE A 111 -4.33 -5.81 -32.39
C PHE A 111 -5.65 -5.88 -33.16
N SER A 112 -6.07 -7.08 -33.51
CA SER A 112 -7.39 -7.30 -34.10
C SER A 112 -8.47 -7.22 -33.01
N VAL A 113 -9.52 -6.47 -33.28
CA VAL A 113 -10.63 -6.27 -32.35
C VAL A 113 -11.95 -6.42 -33.08
N THR A 114 -12.97 -6.90 -32.39
CA THR A 114 -14.32 -6.82 -32.93
C THR A 114 -14.73 -5.34 -32.92
N PRO A 115 -15.24 -4.79 -34.05
CA PRO A 115 -15.74 -3.44 -34.09
C PRO A 115 -16.73 -3.17 -32.97
N ARG A 116 -16.68 -1.95 -32.48
CA ARG A 116 -17.47 -1.43 -31.37
C ARG A 116 -17.27 -2.20 -30.08
N THR A 117 -16.15 -2.89 -29.85
CA THR A 117 -15.88 -3.57 -28.57
C THR A 117 -14.87 -2.86 -27.66
N VAL A 118 -15.17 -2.77 -26.36
CA VAL A 118 -14.18 -2.39 -25.35
C VAL A 118 -13.37 -3.62 -24.96
N ARG A 119 -12.05 -3.49 -24.93
CA ARG A 119 -11.12 -4.56 -24.56
C ARG A 119 -10.21 -4.12 -23.42
N ARG A 120 -9.84 -5.07 -22.56
CA ARG A 120 -8.84 -4.87 -21.50
C ARG A 120 -7.45 -5.09 -22.08
N LEU A 121 -6.55 -4.14 -21.84
CA LEU A 121 -5.16 -4.18 -22.27
C LEU A 121 -4.26 -4.18 -21.04
N VAL A 122 -3.66 -5.33 -20.73
CA VAL A 122 -2.65 -5.41 -19.68
C VAL A 122 -1.33 -4.89 -20.24
N VAL A 123 -0.81 -3.83 -19.64
CA VAL A 123 0.46 -3.21 -19.99
C VAL A 123 1.41 -3.41 -18.83
N ASP A 124 2.52 -4.13 -19.02
CA ASP A 124 3.48 -4.46 -17.97
C ASP A 124 4.89 -4.03 -18.40
N ALA A 125 5.38 -2.95 -17.79
CA ALA A 125 6.75 -2.46 -17.97
C ALA A 125 7.74 -3.04 -16.96
N ARG A 126 7.30 -3.93 -16.05
CA ARG A 126 8.10 -4.38 -14.91
C ARG A 126 8.66 -3.17 -14.16
N ARG A 127 9.98 -3.01 -14.07
CA ARG A 127 10.63 -1.87 -13.41
C ARG A 127 10.96 -0.70 -14.35
N ASN A 128 10.61 -0.80 -15.63
CA ASN A 128 10.67 0.31 -16.57
C ASN A 128 9.41 1.19 -16.47
N ALA A 129 9.36 2.24 -17.29
CA ALA A 129 8.16 3.03 -17.54
C ALA A 129 7.75 2.88 -19.01
N TYR A 130 6.61 3.45 -19.39
CA TYR A 130 6.15 3.45 -20.77
C TYR A 130 5.33 4.67 -21.11
N THR A 131 5.24 4.96 -22.40
CA THR A 131 4.20 5.82 -22.96
C THR A 131 3.31 4.96 -23.85
N LEU A 132 2.01 5.29 -23.91
CA LEU A 132 1.06 4.53 -24.71
C LEU A 132 -0.03 5.45 -25.26
N ARG A 133 -0.16 5.52 -26.58
CA ARG A 133 -1.19 6.31 -27.25
C ARG A 133 -1.99 5.45 -28.20
N CYS A 134 -3.32 5.52 -28.12
CA CYS A 134 -4.17 4.96 -29.16
C CYS A 134 -4.25 5.92 -30.35
N LEU A 135 -4.01 5.41 -31.56
CA LEU A 135 -3.89 6.20 -32.78
C LEU A 135 -5.22 6.35 -33.53
N ASN A 136 -6.14 5.40 -33.34
CA ASN A 136 -7.40 5.32 -34.08
C ASN A 136 -8.59 4.94 -33.18
N GLY A 137 -8.50 5.26 -31.88
CA GLY A 137 -9.50 4.86 -30.91
C GLY A 137 -9.35 5.57 -29.57
N ARG A 138 -9.93 4.98 -28.54
CA ARG A 138 -9.96 5.47 -27.16
C ARG A 138 -9.09 4.61 -26.27
N LEU A 139 -8.49 5.24 -25.25
CA LEU A 139 -7.60 4.62 -24.27
C LEU A 139 -7.81 5.29 -22.91
N ALA A 140 -8.12 4.49 -21.89
CA ALA A 140 -8.28 4.95 -20.53
C ALA A 140 -7.50 4.08 -19.54
N PHE A 141 -6.94 4.72 -18.52
CA PHE A 141 -6.17 4.10 -17.44
C PHE A 141 -6.94 4.18 -16.13
N PRO A 142 -6.85 3.18 -15.25
CA PRO A 142 -7.43 3.27 -13.91
C PRO A 142 -6.68 4.31 -13.05
N ALA A 143 -7.42 4.96 -12.15
CA ALA A 143 -6.92 5.98 -11.24
C ALA A 143 -7.77 6.04 -9.95
N GLU A 144 -7.95 4.91 -9.26
CA GLU A 144 -8.87 4.80 -8.12
C GLU A 144 -8.14 4.85 -6.76
N ILE A 145 -8.64 5.63 -5.80
CA ILE A 145 -8.15 5.61 -4.41
C ILE A 145 -8.55 4.27 -3.77
N GLY A 146 -7.57 3.57 -3.18
CA GLY A 146 -7.76 2.23 -2.65
C GLY A 146 -7.75 1.11 -3.71
N GLY A 147 -7.72 1.49 -5.00
CA GLY A 147 -7.62 0.59 -6.14
C GLY A 147 -6.27 0.70 -6.85
N THR A 148 -6.31 0.72 -8.19
CA THR A 148 -5.11 0.96 -9.02
C THR A 148 -4.99 2.45 -9.31
N PRO A 149 -3.94 3.14 -8.82
CA PRO A 149 -3.75 4.55 -9.08
C PRO A 149 -3.08 4.80 -10.45
N PHE A 150 -3.17 6.03 -10.96
CA PHE A 150 -2.42 6.43 -12.15
C PHE A 150 -0.97 6.77 -11.76
N HIS A 151 -0.07 5.79 -11.91
CA HIS A 151 1.31 5.86 -11.44
C HIS A 151 2.25 6.34 -12.55
N CYS A 152 2.97 7.42 -12.31
CA CYS A 152 3.95 8.00 -13.24
C CYS A 152 5.33 8.24 -12.61
N ILE A 153 6.35 8.40 -13.44
CA ILE A 153 7.74 8.73 -13.03
C ILE A 153 8.33 9.81 -13.93
N ARG A 154 9.10 10.79 -13.43
CA ARG A 154 9.88 11.79 -14.21
C ARG A 154 9.11 12.77 -15.10
N ARG A 155 8.00 12.37 -15.71
CA ARG A 155 7.22 13.17 -16.65
C ARG A 155 5.73 12.98 -16.40
N ALA A 156 5.04 14.11 -16.40
CA ALA A 156 3.59 14.20 -16.32
C ALA A 156 3.05 14.99 -17.51
N ALA A 157 1.96 14.51 -18.08
CA ALA A 157 1.10 15.23 -19.02
C ALA A 157 -0.24 15.50 -18.34
N PRO A 158 -1.03 16.46 -18.83
CA PRO A 158 -2.42 16.59 -18.39
C PRO A 158 -3.19 15.29 -18.62
N ILE A 159 -3.98 14.91 -17.62
CA ILE A 159 -4.91 13.78 -17.68
C ILE A 159 -6.33 14.30 -17.54
N TYR A 160 -7.26 13.65 -18.22
CA TYR A 160 -8.68 14.01 -18.27
C TYR A 160 -9.51 12.92 -17.62
N PHE A 161 -10.49 13.32 -16.81
CA PHE A 161 -11.41 12.43 -16.11
C PHE A 161 -12.83 12.98 -16.18
N PHE A 162 -13.82 12.13 -15.92
CA PHE A 162 -15.23 12.49 -16.04
C PHE A 162 -15.90 12.59 -14.67
N VAL A 163 -16.63 13.68 -14.47
CA VAL A 163 -17.50 13.89 -13.32
C VAL A 163 -18.95 13.65 -13.77
N PRO A 164 -19.61 12.57 -13.30
CA PRO A 164 -20.97 12.21 -13.72
C PRO A 164 -22.02 13.28 -13.43
N GLU A 165 -23.16 13.21 -14.12
CA GLU A 165 -24.34 14.03 -13.82
C GLU A 165 -24.80 13.85 -12.36
N GLY A 166 -25.13 14.96 -11.70
CA GLY A 166 -25.58 14.98 -10.31
C GLY A 166 -24.47 14.80 -9.27
N ALA A 167 -23.20 14.73 -9.69
CA ALA A 167 -22.06 14.68 -8.79
C ALA A 167 -22.01 15.91 -7.89
N ARG A 168 -21.76 15.70 -6.59
CA ARG A 168 -21.70 16.79 -5.60
C ARG A 168 -20.28 17.07 -5.15
N ARG A 169 -19.52 16.01 -4.91
CA ARG A 169 -18.13 16.11 -4.47
C ARG A 169 -17.35 14.86 -4.80
N PHE A 170 -16.06 15.02 -5.04
CA PHE A 170 -15.13 13.93 -5.19
C PHE A 170 -13.82 14.23 -4.46
N GLN A 171 -12.98 13.22 -4.32
CA GLN A 171 -11.67 13.33 -3.71
C GLN A 171 -10.60 13.12 -4.77
N VAL A 172 -9.52 13.89 -4.66
CA VAL A 172 -8.29 13.70 -5.41
C VAL A 172 -7.18 13.44 -4.43
N LYS A 173 -6.41 12.39 -4.67
CA LYS A 173 -5.24 12.02 -3.90
C LYS A 173 -3.99 12.08 -4.77
N LEU A 174 -2.96 12.74 -4.23
CA LEU A 174 -1.61 12.76 -4.78
C LEU A 174 -0.67 12.07 -3.80
N GLU A 175 0.11 11.10 -4.27
CA GLU A 175 1.13 10.39 -3.47
C GLU A 175 2.49 10.50 -4.14
N GLY A 176 3.57 10.60 -3.35
CA GLY A 176 4.96 10.46 -3.78
C GLY A 176 5.68 9.39 -2.95
N GLU A 177 6.94 9.06 -3.29
CA GLU A 177 7.75 8.10 -2.54
C GLU A 177 8.68 8.81 -1.52
N GLY A 178 8.07 9.31 -0.43
CA GLY A 178 8.78 9.82 0.75
C GLY A 178 9.28 11.26 0.64
N VAL A 179 10.21 11.64 1.53
CA VAL A 179 10.65 13.04 1.69
C VAL A 179 11.51 13.55 0.53
N GLY A 180 12.06 12.66 -0.30
CA GLY A 180 12.91 13.03 -1.44
C GLY A 180 12.17 13.08 -2.78
N GLU A 181 11.13 12.26 -2.96
CA GLU A 181 10.40 12.11 -4.22
C GLU A 181 9.00 12.70 -4.09
N VAL A 182 8.88 13.98 -4.48
CA VAL A 182 7.67 14.76 -4.23
C VAL A 182 7.07 15.35 -5.51
N ALA A 183 5.75 15.47 -5.50
CA ALA A 183 4.98 16.02 -6.59
C ALA A 183 4.03 17.12 -6.10
N SER A 184 3.63 17.98 -7.02
CA SER A 184 2.46 18.83 -6.86
C SER A 184 1.44 18.48 -7.94
N ALA A 185 0.17 18.77 -7.71
CA ALA A 185 -0.86 18.62 -8.72
C ALA A 185 -1.86 19.77 -8.69
N LYS A 186 -2.47 20.07 -9.84
CA LYS A 186 -3.57 21.01 -9.98
C LYS A 186 -4.76 20.35 -10.64
N ILE A 187 -5.95 20.69 -10.19
CA ILE A 187 -7.23 20.21 -10.71
C ILE A 187 -7.97 21.38 -11.33
N PHE A 188 -8.52 21.18 -12.52
CA PHE A 188 -9.17 22.22 -13.31
C PHE A 188 -10.61 21.84 -13.63
N LEU A 189 -11.48 22.84 -13.52
CA LEU A 189 -12.87 22.82 -14.00
C LEU A 189 -12.91 22.60 -15.53
N PRO A 190 -14.06 22.19 -16.10
CA PRO A 190 -14.23 22.07 -17.55
C PRO A 190 -13.88 23.37 -18.31
N GLY A 191 -14.17 24.53 -17.71
CA GLY A 191 -13.83 25.84 -18.27
C GLY A 191 -12.35 26.26 -18.12
N GLY A 192 -11.49 25.41 -17.53
CA GLY A 192 -10.05 25.65 -17.39
C GLY A 192 -9.61 26.44 -16.15
N ALA A 193 -10.54 26.91 -15.32
CA ALA A 193 -10.23 27.52 -14.03
C ALA A 193 -9.72 26.46 -13.02
N GLU A 194 -8.78 26.85 -12.15
CA GLU A 194 -8.23 25.98 -11.09
C GLU A 194 -9.29 25.74 -10.01
N ALA A 195 -9.58 24.47 -9.72
CA ALA A 195 -10.50 24.01 -8.70
C ALA A 195 -9.78 23.63 -7.39
N ALA A 196 -8.57 23.05 -7.48
CA ALA A 196 -7.80 22.62 -6.32
C ALA A 196 -6.30 22.47 -6.64
N LYS A 197 -5.47 22.50 -5.59
CA LYS A 197 -4.03 22.25 -5.65
C LYS A 197 -3.62 21.25 -4.57
N LEU A 198 -2.68 20.38 -4.91
CA LEU A 198 -2.09 19.37 -4.03
C LEU A 198 -0.56 19.45 -4.05
N SER A 199 0.08 19.02 -2.96
CA SER A 199 1.53 18.90 -2.82
C SER A 199 1.89 17.81 -1.81
N THR A 200 2.87 16.98 -2.14
CA THR A 200 3.47 16.00 -1.23
C THR A 200 4.77 16.53 -0.59
N LEU A 201 4.98 17.85 -0.58
CA LEU A 201 6.16 18.40 0.10
C LEU A 201 6.02 18.19 1.61
N GLY A 202 6.97 17.47 2.21
CA GLY A 202 6.96 17.16 3.64
C GLY A 202 5.96 16.09 4.07
N THR A 203 5.29 15.40 3.13
CA THR A 203 4.33 14.32 3.42
C THR A 203 4.38 13.27 2.31
N PHE A 204 4.00 12.02 2.58
CA PHE A 204 3.85 11.02 1.51
C PHE A 204 2.70 11.31 0.57
N GLU A 205 1.67 11.97 1.07
CA GLU A 205 0.44 12.18 0.32
C GLU A 205 -0.33 13.41 0.77
N GLN A 206 -1.18 13.88 -0.13
CA GLN A 206 -2.25 14.80 0.20
C GLN A 206 -3.52 14.35 -0.50
N THR A 207 -4.64 14.38 0.24
CA THR A 207 -5.98 14.18 -0.32
C THR A 207 -6.77 15.46 -0.14
N VAL A 208 -7.40 15.94 -1.21
CA VAL A 208 -8.30 17.10 -1.16
C VAL A 208 -9.70 16.67 -1.59
N THR A 209 -10.73 17.20 -0.92
CA THR A 209 -12.11 17.06 -1.37
C THR A 209 -12.45 18.26 -2.25
N VAL A 210 -12.99 17.99 -3.43
CA VAL A 210 -13.40 18.99 -4.43
C VAL A 210 -14.91 18.96 -4.52
N ASP A 211 -15.55 20.08 -4.20
CA ASP A 211 -16.97 20.28 -4.45
C ASP A 211 -17.20 20.56 -5.93
N VAL A 212 -18.26 19.99 -6.50
CA VAL A 212 -18.63 20.14 -7.90
C VAL A 212 -19.57 21.34 -8.04
N PRO A 213 -19.15 22.45 -8.69
CA PRO A 213 -20.01 23.59 -8.90
C PRO A 213 -21.20 23.24 -9.82
N THR A 214 -22.29 23.98 -9.70
CA THR A 214 -23.46 23.84 -10.59
C THR A 214 -23.04 23.97 -12.06
N GLY A 215 -23.39 22.98 -12.88
CA GLY A 215 -23.06 22.95 -14.31
C GLY A 215 -21.63 22.47 -14.63
N ALA A 216 -20.87 22.03 -13.62
CA ALA A 216 -19.57 21.38 -13.80
C ALA A 216 -19.65 19.84 -13.68
N ASP A 217 -20.84 19.29 -13.43
CA ASP A 217 -21.17 17.87 -13.54
C ASP A 217 -21.48 17.48 -14.99
N ASN A 218 -21.57 16.18 -15.28
CA ASN A 218 -21.69 15.63 -16.63
C ASN A 218 -20.62 16.19 -17.61
N ALA A 219 -19.40 16.41 -17.12
CA ALA A 219 -18.36 17.13 -17.84
C ALA A 219 -16.96 16.52 -17.64
N LEU A 220 -16.05 16.85 -18.57
CA LEU A 220 -14.65 16.47 -18.48
C LEU A 220 -13.87 17.50 -17.68
N TRP A 221 -13.12 17.00 -16.71
CA TRP A 221 -12.19 17.76 -15.88
C TRP A 221 -10.75 17.37 -16.22
N ARG A 222 -9.79 18.18 -15.75
CA ARG A 222 -8.37 17.97 -16.03
C ARG A 222 -7.55 18.00 -14.74
N ALA A 223 -6.57 17.10 -14.64
CA ALA A 223 -5.56 17.11 -13.59
C ALA A 223 -4.15 17.22 -14.22
N GLU A 224 -3.27 17.96 -13.55
CA GLU A 224 -1.88 18.16 -14.00
C GLU A 224 -0.93 17.98 -12.81
N ALA A 225 -0.12 16.91 -12.83
CA ALA A 225 1.01 16.77 -11.93
C ALA A 225 2.19 17.62 -12.42
N ALA A 226 2.95 18.17 -11.48
CA ALA A 226 4.11 19.01 -11.76
C ALA A 226 5.21 18.82 -10.73
N ARG A 227 6.46 18.99 -11.20
CA ARG A 227 7.66 19.01 -10.37
C ARG A 227 7.64 20.19 -9.40
N ILE A 228 8.08 19.94 -8.17
CA ILE A 228 8.39 20.98 -7.19
C ILE A 228 9.87 21.40 -7.37
N PRO A 229 10.18 22.70 -7.52
CA PRO A 229 11.57 23.17 -7.66
C PRO A 229 12.47 22.69 -6.52
N GLY A 230 13.70 22.28 -6.85
CA GLY A 230 14.68 21.76 -5.88
C GLY A 230 14.46 20.31 -5.43
N GLN A 231 13.34 19.70 -5.81
CA GLN A 231 12.99 18.33 -5.40
C GLN A 231 13.14 17.32 -6.54
N LEU A 232 13.26 16.04 -6.17
CA LEU A 232 13.22 14.93 -7.14
C LEU A 232 11.75 14.66 -7.52
N PHE A 233 11.47 14.65 -8.82
CA PHE A 233 10.14 14.38 -9.36
C PHE A 233 10.13 12.99 -9.99
N GLU A 234 10.08 11.98 -9.14
CA GLU A 234 10.00 10.57 -9.51
C GLU A 234 8.85 9.90 -8.73
N ASP A 235 8.43 8.73 -9.23
CA ASP A 235 7.42 7.83 -8.63
C ASP A 235 6.30 8.52 -7.84
N PHE A 236 5.36 9.12 -8.58
CA PHE A 236 4.17 9.76 -8.03
C PHE A 236 2.90 9.11 -8.59
N THR A 237 1.80 9.27 -7.85
CA THR A 237 0.49 8.76 -8.28
C THR A 237 -0.61 9.80 -8.12
N ILE A 238 -1.56 9.82 -9.06
CA ILE A 238 -2.84 10.53 -8.92
C ILE A 238 -3.96 9.50 -8.90
N SER A 239 -4.90 9.67 -7.97
CA SER A 239 -6.09 8.83 -7.88
C SER A 239 -7.31 9.60 -7.39
N PHE A 240 -8.49 9.03 -7.64
CA PHE A 240 -9.79 9.64 -7.42
C PHE A 240 -10.74 8.71 -6.64
N ALA A 241 -11.64 9.30 -5.86
CA ALA A 241 -12.79 8.61 -5.24
C ALA A 241 -13.96 9.60 -5.08
N GLY A 242 -15.13 9.11 -4.67
CA GLY A 242 -16.34 9.95 -4.58
C GLY A 242 -17.02 10.08 -5.95
N ASP A 243 -17.74 11.19 -6.19
CA ASP A 243 -18.64 11.32 -7.33
C ASP A 243 -17.88 11.63 -8.64
N VAL A 244 -17.03 10.69 -9.07
CA VAL A 244 -16.13 10.80 -10.20
C VAL A 244 -15.87 9.42 -10.79
N VAL A 245 -15.64 9.34 -12.11
CA VAL A 245 -15.21 8.09 -12.74
C VAL A 245 -13.71 7.92 -12.50
N PRO A 246 -13.25 6.84 -11.83
CA PRO A 246 -11.85 6.65 -11.48
C PRO A 246 -11.03 6.08 -12.66
N TYR A 247 -11.27 6.61 -13.85
CA TYR A 247 -10.48 6.36 -15.05
C TYR A 247 -10.05 7.68 -15.65
N VAL A 248 -8.84 7.70 -16.19
CA VAL A 248 -8.23 8.88 -16.81
C VAL A 248 -7.81 8.57 -18.23
N SER A 249 -7.77 9.59 -19.09
CA SER A 249 -7.16 9.51 -20.40
C SER A 249 -6.16 10.64 -20.57
N GLU A 250 -5.11 10.42 -21.37
CA GLU A 250 -4.19 11.49 -21.79
C GLU A 250 -4.77 12.34 -22.94
N SER A 251 -5.94 11.96 -23.45
CA SER A 251 -6.70 12.70 -24.46
C SER A 251 -8.12 12.99 -23.97
N PRO A 252 -8.65 14.20 -24.18
CA PRO A 252 -10.02 14.52 -23.77
C PRO A 252 -11.08 13.67 -24.50
N THR A 253 -10.80 13.22 -25.73
CA THR A 253 -11.73 12.35 -26.50
C THR A 253 -11.51 10.86 -26.24
N GLY A 254 -10.45 10.51 -25.50
CA GLY A 254 -10.01 9.14 -25.29
C GLY A 254 -10.66 8.42 -24.12
N LEU A 255 -11.51 9.10 -23.34
CA LEU A 255 -12.04 8.53 -22.10
C LEU A 255 -13.12 7.46 -22.36
N LEU A 256 -12.98 6.35 -21.64
CA LEU A 256 -13.93 5.26 -21.52
C LEU A 256 -14.31 5.12 -20.06
N ALA A 257 -15.60 5.09 -19.76
CA ALA A 257 -16.10 4.93 -18.41
C ALA A 257 -16.82 3.58 -18.26
N PRO A 258 -16.46 2.72 -17.30
CA PRO A 258 -17.29 1.55 -16.98
C PRO A 258 -18.64 2.00 -16.40
N LEU A 259 -19.69 1.21 -16.62
CA LEU A 259 -21.02 1.46 -16.01
C LEU A 259 -20.93 1.67 -14.50
N PHE A 260 -20.07 0.89 -13.85
CA PHE A 260 -19.81 0.97 -12.42
C PHE A 260 -18.36 0.58 -12.06
N GLY A 261 -17.89 1.08 -10.93
CA GLY A 261 -16.67 0.65 -10.24
C GLY A 261 -16.99 -0.16 -8.98
N THR A 262 -16.00 -0.92 -8.49
CA THR A 262 -16.09 -1.65 -7.22
C THR A 262 -14.93 -1.25 -6.33
N SER A 263 -15.21 -0.73 -5.14
CA SER A 263 -14.17 -0.25 -4.20
C SER A 263 -13.95 -1.22 -3.04
N THR A 264 -14.07 -2.52 -3.29
CA THR A 264 -13.91 -3.57 -2.28
C THR A 264 -12.41 -3.72 -1.94
N SER A 265 -11.99 -3.21 -0.78
CA SER A 265 -10.59 -2.80 -0.54
C SER A 265 -9.66 -3.86 0.06
N ALA A 266 -10.16 -5.01 0.53
CA ALA A 266 -9.31 -6.00 1.20
C ALA A 266 -9.56 -7.41 0.69
N VAL A 267 -8.46 -8.10 0.33
CA VAL A 267 -8.47 -9.49 -0.12
C VAL A 267 -8.41 -10.45 1.07
N ALA A 268 -7.77 -10.06 2.18
CA ALA A 268 -7.75 -10.82 3.42
C ALA A 268 -8.38 -10.00 4.54
N TRP A 269 -9.15 -10.66 5.41
CA TRP A 269 -9.86 -10.08 6.53
C TRP A 269 -9.61 -10.93 7.77
N GLN A 270 -8.95 -10.36 8.77
CA GLN A 270 -8.80 -11.01 10.05
C GLN A 270 -10.04 -10.75 10.91
N VAL A 271 -10.72 -11.83 11.32
CA VAL A 271 -11.93 -11.76 12.15
C VAL A 271 -11.62 -11.05 13.46
N GLY A 272 -12.41 -10.01 13.79
CA GLY A 272 -12.27 -9.18 15.00
C GLY A 272 -11.34 -7.98 14.84
N ARG A 273 -10.40 -8.01 13.89
CA ARG A 273 -9.50 -6.88 13.57
C ARG A 273 -9.99 -6.06 12.39
N ASP A 274 -10.47 -6.68 11.34
CA ASP A 274 -10.97 -5.97 10.17
C ASP A 274 -12.52 -5.84 10.29
N PRO A 275 -13.17 -4.83 9.67
CA PRO A 275 -14.64 -4.74 9.65
C PRO A 275 -15.30 -5.99 9.02
N ALA A 276 -16.61 -6.03 8.80
CA ALA A 276 -17.16 -7.06 7.91
C ALA A 276 -16.88 -6.69 6.44
N PRO A 277 -16.57 -7.66 5.55
CA PRO A 277 -16.47 -7.37 4.13
C PRO A 277 -17.82 -6.93 3.56
N ASP A 278 -17.77 -5.94 2.67
CA ASP A 278 -18.90 -5.45 1.88
C ASP A 278 -18.54 -5.39 0.40
N ILE A 279 -19.55 -5.40 -0.47
CA ILE A 279 -19.37 -5.09 -1.89
C ILE A 279 -19.92 -3.70 -2.12
N LYS A 280 -19.02 -2.72 -2.25
CA LYS A 280 -19.38 -1.35 -2.60
C LYS A 280 -19.29 -1.15 -4.09
N VAL A 281 -20.40 -0.73 -4.67
CA VAL A 281 -20.52 -0.45 -6.11
C VAL A 281 -20.86 1.00 -6.28
N ARG A 282 -20.08 1.70 -7.10
CA ARG A 282 -20.38 3.06 -7.51
C ARG A 282 -20.81 3.07 -8.95
N LEU A 283 -22.05 3.48 -9.19
CA LEU A 283 -22.60 3.63 -10.54
C LEU A 283 -22.14 4.96 -11.11
N HIS A 284 -21.59 4.93 -12.31
CA HIS A 284 -21.17 6.13 -13.05
C HIS A 284 -22.25 6.63 -14.00
N VAL A 285 -23.23 5.78 -14.33
CA VAL A 285 -24.38 6.10 -15.18
C VAL A 285 -25.66 5.49 -14.60
N PRO A 286 -26.85 6.07 -14.84
CA PRO A 286 -28.12 5.46 -14.45
C PRO A 286 -28.34 4.13 -15.18
N LEU A 287 -28.59 3.04 -14.45
CA LEU A 287 -28.80 1.72 -15.07
C LEU A 287 -30.26 1.46 -15.46
N ALA A 288 -31.21 1.87 -14.62
CA ALA A 288 -32.63 1.62 -14.83
C ALA A 288 -33.16 2.24 -16.14
N GLU A 289 -32.70 3.45 -16.48
CA GLU A 289 -33.04 4.15 -17.73
C GLU A 289 -32.52 3.41 -18.97
N ASN A 290 -31.54 2.52 -18.78
CA ASN A 290 -30.93 1.68 -19.81
C ASN A 290 -31.41 0.22 -19.74
N HIS A 291 -32.51 -0.06 -19.02
CA HIS A 291 -33.07 -1.40 -18.81
C HIS A 291 -32.07 -2.40 -18.19
N LEU A 292 -31.15 -1.93 -17.34
CA LEU A 292 -30.17 -2.75 -16.62
C LEU A 292 -30.44 -2.77 -15.11
N ARG A 293 -30.04 -3.85 -14.44
CA ARG A 293 -30.05 -4.05 -12.98
C ARG A 293 -28.69 -4.48 -12.47
N LEU A 294 -28.40 -4.25 -11.19
CA LEU A 294 -27.24 -4.84 -10.51
C LEU A 294 -27.62 -6.17 -9.89
N ALA A 295 -26.87 -7.23 -10.19
CA ALA A 295 -26.99 -8.53 -9.56
C ALA A 295 -25.71 -8.84 -8.78
N PHE A 296 -25.84 -9.02 -7.47
CA PHE A 296 -24.76 -9.42 -6.59
C PHE A 296 -24.83 -10.92 -6.31
N SER A 297 -23.66 -11.55 -6.16
CA SER A 297 -23.52 -12.95 -5.77
C SER A 297 -22.32 -13.13 -4.88
N VAL A 298 -22.51 -13.84 -3.76
CA VAL A 298 -21.44 -14.28 -2.86
C VAL A 298 -21.52 -15.78 -2.68
N ARG A 299 -20.40 -16.45 -2.89
CA ARG A 299 -20.22 -17.90 -2.74
C ARG A 299 -19.23 -18.18 -1.62
N GLY A 300 -19.57 -19.12 -0.75
CA GLY A 300 -18.72 -19.56 0.34
C GLY A 300 -17.63 -20.56 -0.09
N PRO A 301 -16.79 -21.02 0.86
CA PRO A 301 -15.65 -21.89 0.58
C PRO A 301 -16.00 -23.19 -0.15
N ASN A 302 -17.19 -23.72 0.09
CA ASN A 302 -17.66 -24.98 -0.52
C ASN A 302 -18.50 -24.73 -1.79
N GLY A 303 -18.48 -23.51 -2.34
CA GLY A 303 -19.28 -23.10 -3.49
C GLY A 303 -20.76 -22.87 -3.19
N ASN A 304 -21.18 -22.99 -1.92
CA ASN A 304 -22.55 -22.72 -1.50
C ASN A 304 -22.89 -21.23 -1.66
N VAL A 305 -24.15 -20.95 -2.01
CA VAL A 305 -24.65 -19.58 -2.07
C VAL A 305 -24.74 -19.02 -0.66
N VAL A 306 -24.01 -17.92 -0.40
CA VAL A 306 -24.07 -17.18 0.86
C VAL A 306 -25.13 -16.09 0.77
N GLN A 307 -25.10 -15.31 -0.31
CA GLN A 307 -26.07 -14.25 -0.56
C GLN A 307 -26.15 -13.97 -2.06
N GLU A 308 -27.37 -13.72 -2.54
CA GLU A 308 -27.65 -13.18 -3.85
C GLU A 308 -28.67 -12.07 -3.71
N GLU A 309 -28.45 -10.96 -4.41
CA GLU A 309 -29.35 -9.82 -4.36
C GLU A 309 -29.42 -9.17 -5.74
N THR A 310 -30.59 -8.66 -6.11
CA THR A 310 -30.73 -7.84 -7.33
C THR A 310 -31.32 -6.50 -6.95
N VAL A 311 -30.64 -5.43 -7.35
CA VAL A 311 -31.01 -4.04 -7.06
C VAL A 311 -31.24 -3.31 -8.37
N ASP A 312 -32.23 -2.40 -8.37
CA ASP A 312 -32.63 -1.60 -9.53
C ASP A 312 -32.36 -0.10 -9.25
N PRO A 313 -31.10 0.35 -9.37
CA PRO A 313 -30.72 1.70 -9.01
C PRO A 313 -31.20 2.70 -10.07
N LYS A 314 -32.04 3.65 -9.63
CA LYS A 314 -32.69 4.65 -10.49
C LYS A 314 -31.81 5.84 -10.88
N ARG A 315 -30.61 5.97 -10.31
CA ARG A 315 -29.67 7.07 -10.57
C ARG A 315 -28.23 6.59 -10.36
N ALA A 316 -27.25 7.38 -10.82
CA ALA A 316 -25.88 7.23 -10.38
C ALA A 316 -25.82 7.38 -8.84
N CYS A 317 -25.37 6.35 -8.16
CA CYS A 317 -25.27 6.31 -6.71
C CYS A 317 -24.26 5.25 -6.26
N GLU A 318 -23.96 5.27 -4.97
CA GLU A 318 -23.34 4.13 -4.30
C GLU A 318 -24.42 3.11 -3.93
N VAL A 319 -24.14 1.84 -4.19
CA VAL A 319 -24.94 0.68 -3.78
C VAL A 319 -24.02 -0.24 -2.99
N VAL A 320 -24.45 -0.64 -1.80
CA VAL A 320 -23.64 -1.48 -0.90
C VAL A 320 -24.38 -2.77 -0.62
N LEU A 321 -23.77 -3.89 -0.96
CA LEU A 321 -24.20 -5.18 -0.44
C LEU A 321 -23.53 -5.42 0.91
N ASN A 322 -24.33 -5.34 1.97
CA ASN A 322 -23.92 -5.80 3.30
C ASN A 322 -24.20 -7.30 3.40
N LEU A 323 -23.20 -8.06 3.84
CA LEU A 323 -23.35 -9.49 4.06
C LEU A 323 -24.22 -9.74 5.29
N SER A 324 -25.18 -10.64 5.15
CA SER A 324 -26.06 -11.06 6.23
C SER A 324 -25.41 -12.17 7.06
N GLY A 325 -25.35 -11.97 8.39
CA GLY A 325 -24.90 -12.98 9.34
C GLY A 325 -23.38 -13.08 9.54
N ALA A 326 -22.99 -13.96 10.47
CA ALA A 326 -21.57 -14.20 10.79
C ALA A 326 -20.95 -15.16 9.78
N LEU A 327 -19.97 -14.67 9.01
CA LEU A 327 -19.20 -15.50 8.09
C LEU A 327 -18.17 -16.37 8.83
N GLN A 328 -18.02 -17.60 8.38
CA GLN A 328 -16.98 -18.50 8.89
C GLN A 328 -15.64 -18.22 8.19
N PRO A 329 -14.49 -18.54 8.82
CA PRO A 329 -13.20 -18.49 8.15
C PRO A 329 -13.17 -19.29 6.84
N GLY A 330 -12.49 -18.77 5.82
CA GLY A 330 -12.36 -19.41 4.51
C GLY A 330 -12.32 -18.42 3.34
N GLU A 331 -12.17 -18.95 2.13
CA GLU A 331 -12.18 -18.17 0.89
C GLU A 331 -13.63 -18.00 0.39
N TYR A 332 -14.00 -16.77 0.05
CA TYR A 332 -15.31 -16.41 -0.50
C TYR A 332 -15.09 -15.77 -1.85
N ALA A 333 -15.89 -16.16 -2.85
CA ALA A 333 -15.92 -15.52 -4.14
C ALA A 333 -17.11 -14.55 -4.19
N TRP A 334 -16.87 -13.31 -4.58
CA TRP A 334 -17.91 -12.31 -4.77
C TRP A 334 -17.94 -11.86 -6.23
N ALA A 335 -19.13 -11.54 -6.71
CA ALA A 335 -19.34 -10.95 -8.02
C ALA A 335 -20.48 -9.93 -7.97
N VAL A 336 -20.35 -8.89 -8.77
CA VAL A 336 -21.46 -8.00 -9.15
C VAL A 336 -21.50 -7.87 -10.66
N SER A 337 -22.71 -7.97 -11.21
CA SER A 337 -22.96 -7.86 -12.64
C SER A 337 -24.02 -6.79 -12.92
N ALA A 338 -23.79 -5.96 -13.94
CA ALA A 338 -24.88 -5.24 -14.62
C ALA A 338 -25.53 -6.22 -15.60
N ILE A 339 -26.83 -6.46 -15.44
CA ILE A 339 -27.59 -7.42 -16.23
C ILE A 339 -28.84 -6.79 -16.87
N GLY A 340 -29.26 -7.27 -18.03
CA GLY A 340 -30.53 -6.87 -18.63
C GLY A 340 -31.72 -7.18 -17.73
N ALA A 341 -32.66 -6.24 -17.62
CA ALA A 341 -33.83 -6.37 -16.76
C ALA A 341 -34.80 -7.47 -17.23
N THR A 342 -34.78 -7.81 -18.52
CA THR A 342 -35.64 -8.82 -19.16
C THR A 342 -34.88 -10.09 -19.54
N ASP A 343 -33.78 -9.98 -20.28
CA ASP A 343 -33.01 -11.13 -20.81
C ASP A 343 -31.95 -11.67 -19.83
N ARG A 344 -31.67 -10.93 -18.74
CA ARG A 344 -30.60 -11.18 -17.76
C ARG A 344 -29.20 -11.34 -18.37
N ARG A 345 -28.97 -10.85 -19.60
CA ARG A 345 -27.65 -10.87 -20.22
C ARG A 345 -26.71 -9.97 -19.44
N THR A 346 -25.51 -10.46 -19.14
CA THR A 346 -24.51 -9.68 -18.40
C THR A 346 -23.80 -8.71 -19.34
N SER A 347 -23.83 -7.42 -19.00
CA SER A 347 -23.13 -6.36 -19.73
C SER A 347 -21.77 -6.05 -19.12
N LEU A 348 -21.70 -5.96 -17.79
CA LEU A 348 -20.44 -5.77 -17.07
C LEU A 348 -20.42 -6.73 -15.88
N ARG A 349 -19.27 -7.35 -15.60
CA ARG A 349 -19.05 -8.10 -14.38
C ARG A 349 -17.77 -7.64 -13.69
N ARG A 350 -17.83 -7.53 -12.37
CA ARG A 350 -16.68 -7.40 -11.47
C ARG A 350 -16.75 -8.51 -10.46
N GLU A 351 -15.60 -9.08 -10.14
CA GLU A 351 -15.51 -10.19 -9.21
C GLU A 351 -14.16 -10.17 -8.52
N GLY A 352 -14.10 -10.86 -7.40
CA GLY A 352 -12.90 -11.00 -6.61
C GLY A 352 -13.08 -12.05 -5.54
N ILE A 353 -12.09 -12.11 -4.65
CA ILE A 353 -12.14 -13.00 -3.49
C ILE A 353 -11.98 -12.20 -2.21
N TRP A 354 -12.55 -12.75 -1.15
CA TRP A 354 -12.15 -12.45 0.22
C TRP A 354 -11.61 -13.72 0.85
N VAL A 355 -10.65 -13.56 1.74
CA VAL A 355 -10.24 -14.63 2.62
C VAL A 355 -10.42 -14.19 4.05
N LEU A 356 -11.33 -14.86 4.76
CA LEU A 356 -11.56 -14.64 6.17
C LEU A 356 -10.63 -15.53 6.96
N VAL A 357 -9.86 -14.89 7.83
CA VAL A 357 -8.75 -15.48 8.56
C VAL A 357 -9.00 -15.32 10.06
N PRO A 358 -8.91 -16.38 10.87
CA PRO A 358 -9.02 -16.23 12.32
C PRO A 358 -7.77 -15.55 12.87
N ARG A 359 -7.92 -14.77 13.93
CA ARG A 359 -6.79 -14.25 14.70
C ARG A 359 -5.98 -15.42 15.30
N PRO A 360 -4.64 -15.42 15.20
CA PRO A 360 -3.81 -16.46 15.79
C PRO A 360 -3.86 -16.40 17.32
N LYS A 361 -3.75 -17.56 17.99
CA LYS A 361 -3.85 -17.66 19.46
C LYS A 361 -2.60 -17.16 20.18
N GLN A 362 -1.43 -17.17 19.54
CA GLN A 362 -0.18 -16.67 20.10
C GLN A 362 -0.02 -15.15 19.92
N MET A 363 -1.09 -14.41 20.20
CA MET A 363 -1.10 -12.96 20.31
C MET A 363 -1.82 -12.53 21.59
N THR A 364 -1.32 -11.50 22.25
CA THR A 364 -2.01 -10.88 23.39
C THR A 364 -3.26 -10.13 22.93
N ALA A 365 -4.08 -9.68 23.87
CA ALA A 365 -5.21 -8.81 23.58
C ALA A 365 -4.76 -7.48 22.94
N ASP A 366 -3.58 -6.97 23.34
CA ASP A 366 -2.99 -5.71 22.82
C ASP A 366 -1.96 -5.97 21.71
N ASP A 367 -2.22 -6.96 20.86
CA ASP A 367 -1.46 -7.23 19.63
C ASP A 367 0.06 -7.45 19.83
N GLY A 368 0.47 -7.91 21.02
CA GLY A 368 1.83 -8.37 21.32
C GLY A 368 2.00 -9.85 21.00
N VAL A 369 3.23 -10.29 20.77
CA VAL A 369 3.52 -11.70 20.49
C VAL A 369 3.46 -12.51 21.78
N LEU A 370 2.88 -13.71 21.71
CA LEU A 370 3.05 -14.73 22.74
C LEU A 370 4.05 -15.78 22.26
N CYS A 371 4.98 -16.18 23.10
CA CYS A 371 5.79 -17.36 22.88
C CYS A 371 5.45 -18.40 23.94
N ASN A 372 4.92 -19.54 23.53
CA ASN A 372 4.46 -20.59 24.45
C ASN A 372 3.51 -20.06 25.54
N GLY A 373 2.57 -19.18 25.16
CA GLY A 373 1.57 -18.58 26.05
C GLY A 373 2.07 -17.43 26.93
N LYS A 374 3.34 -17.03 26.86
CA LYS A 374 3.89 -15.90 27.61
C LYS A 374 4.14 -14.69 26.70
N PRO A 375 3.87 -13.45 27.16
CA PRO A 375 4.27 -12.25 26.43
C PRO A 375 5.76 -12.30 26.06
N PHE A 376 6.05 -11.94 24.81
CA PHE A 376 7.39 -12.04 24.24
C PHE A 376 7.65 -10.81 23.39
N PHE A 377 8.72 -10.07 23.68
CA PHE A 377 9.18 -8.98 22.83
C PHE A 377 10.29 -9.47 21.88
N PRO A 378 10.03 -9.60 20.57
CA PRO A 378 11.04 -10.13 19.65
C PRO A 378 12.24 -9.18 19.52
N ARG A 379 13.44 -9.74 19.71
CA ARG A 379 14.74 -9.12 19.46
C ARG A 379 15.52 -10.07 18.56
N GLY A 380 15.47 -9.82 17.26
CA GLY A 380 15.98 -10.77 16.28
C GLY A 380 16.98 -10.22 15.27
N LEU A 381 17.58 -11.16 14.57
CA LEU A 381 18.70 -10.90 13.67
C LEU A 381 18.58 -11.74 12.40
N TYR A 382 18.82 -11.11 11.26
CA TYR A 382 18.71 -11.73 9.94
C TYR A 382 20.08 -12.22 9.46
N HIS A 383 20.07 -13.27 8.63
CA HIS A 383 21.25 -13.89 8.03
C HIS A 383 22.27 -14.42 9.05
N VAL A 384 21.81 -15.20 10.02
CA VAL A 384 22.66 -15.85 11.02
C VAL A 384 22.85 -17.32 10.64
N SER A 385 24.11 -17.74 10.50
CA SER A 385 24.47 -19.15 10.28
C SER A 385 24.38 -19.95 11.59
N PRO A 386 24.13 -21.28 11.53
CA PRO A 386 24.02 -22.13 12.73
C PRO A 386 25.17 -22.06 13.71
N GLU A 387 26.41 -21.97 13.19
CA GLU A 387 27.63 -21.87 13.99
C GLU A 387 27.66 -20.64 14.91
N ASP A 388 26.92 -19.59 14.56
CA ASP A 388 26.89 -18.33 15.30
C ASP A 388 25.68 -18.21 16.23
N TYR A 389 24.76 -19.18 16.26
CA TYR A 389 23.56 -19.09 17.08
C TYR A 389 23.85 -18.93 18.57
N ALA A 390 24.85 -19.65 19.09
CA ALA A 390 25.27 -19.49 20.49
C ALA A 390 25.84 -18.08 20.75
N LEU A 391 26.62 -17.53 19.82
CA LEU A 391 27.16 -16.17 19.91
C LEU A 391 26.04 -15.13 19.91
N VAL A 392 25.06 -15.27 19.01
CA VAL A 392 23.91 -14.37 18.88
C VAL A 392 23.01 -14.43 20.11
N ALA A 393 22.70 -15.63 20.62
CA ALA A 393 21.95 -15.80 21.87
C ALA A 393 22.66 -15.14 23.06
N ALA A 394 23.97 -15.38 23.19
CA ALA A 394 24.80 -14.76 24.22
C ALA A 394 24.87 -13.22 24.09
N HIS A 395 24.50 -12.66 22.94
CA HIS A 395 24.48 -11.22 22.67
C HIS A 395 23.11 -10.56 22.97
N GLY A 396 22.18 -11.30 23.57
CA GLY A 396 20.88 -10.79 24.04
C GLY A 396 19.74 -10.86 23.02
N PHE A 397 19.98 -11.42 21.84
CA PHE A 397 18.93 -11.75 20.88
C PHE A 397 18.15 -12.98 21.35
N ASN A 398 16.85 -13.01 21.08
CA ASN A 398 15.96 -14.10 21.48
C ASN A 398 15.30 -14.81 20.28
N CYS A 399 15.49 -14.30 19.06
CA CYS A 399 15.05 -14.97 17.84
C CYS A 399 15.97 -14.70 16.65
N VAL A 400 15.89 -15.53 15.61
CA VAL A 400 16.64 -15.38 14.36
C VAL A 400 15.77 -15.72 13.15
N GLN A 401 16.09 -15.15 12.01
CA GLN A 401 15.52 -15.60 10.74
C GLN A 401 16.14 -16.97 10.38
N THR A 402 15.29 -17.98 10.17
CA THR A 402 15.75 -19.33 9.80
C THR A 402 15.10 -19.84 8.54
N SER A 403 15.72 -20.86 7.94
CA SER A 403 15.04 -21.68 6.94
C SER A 403 14.03 -22.62 7.62
N ALA A 404 13.20 -23.26 6.82
CA ALA A 404 12.34 -24.38 7.26
C ALA A 404 13.09 -25.73 7.33
N GLY A 405 14.42 -25.74 7.23
CA GLY A 405 15.25 -26.95 7.15
C GLY A 405 15.75 -27.30 5.75
N VAL A 406 15.48 -26.44 4.76
CA VAL A 406 16.05 -26.56 3.41
C VAL A 406 16.92 -25.34 3.12
N PRO A 407 18.16 -25.54 2.61
CA PRO A 407 19.00 -24.43 2.18
C PRO A 407 18.24 -23.59 1.15
N PRO A 408 18.34 -22.24 1.22
CA PRO A 408 17.70 -21.37 0.25
C PRO A 408 17.97 -21.80 -1.20
N THR A 409 17.00 -21.67 -2.09
CA THR A 409 17.20 -22.06 -3.51
C THR A 409 18.28 -21.25 -4.24
N LYS A 410 18.63 -20.06 -3.71
CA LYS A 410 19.70 -19.22 -4.24
C LYS A 410 21.02 -19.56 -3.57
N GLU A 411 22.03 -19.96 -4.36
CA GLU A 411 23.40 -20.27 -3.92
C GLU A 411 23.97 -19.22 -2.93
N ARG A 412 23.76 -17.92 -3.21
CA ARG A 412 24.22 -16.83 -2.33
C ARG A 412 23.61 -16.85 -0.92
N ALA A 413 22.40 -17.37 -0.74
CA ALA A 413 21.75 -17.50 0.57
C ALA A 413 22.05 -18.87 1.22
N GLN A 414 22.46 -19.88 0.45
CA GLN A 414 22.83 -21.20 0.98
C GLN A 414 24.06 -21.16 1.89
N SER A 415 24.99 -20.25 1.65
CA SER A 415 26.25 -20.17 2.40
C SER A 415 26.15 -19.55 3.80
N TRP A 416 25.05 -18.84 4.13
CA TRP A 416 24.92 -18.13 5.42
C TRP A 416 23.51 -18.11 6.02
N CYS A 417 22.51 -18.71 5.34
CA CYS A 417 21.11 -18.71 5.78
C CYS A 417 20.50 -20.12 5.70
N ASN A 418 21.27 -21.13 6.08
CA ASN A 418 20.89 -22.55 5.98
C ASN A 418 20.42 -23.17 7.31
N GLY A 419 20.34 -22.37 8.38
CA GLY A 419 20.02 -22.91 9.70
C GLY A 419 18.59 -23.37 9.84
N SER A 420 18.42 -24.48 10.58
CA SER A 420 17.14 -25.10 10.88
C SER A 420 16.53 -24.54 12.17
N VAL A 421 15.22 -24.75 12.32
CA VAL A 421 14.50 -24.42 13.56
C VAL A 421 15.04 -25.18 14.77
N GLU A 422 15.50 -26.42 14.56
CA GLU A 422 16.06 -27.26 15.61
C GLU A 422 17.41 -26.73 16.13
N GLN A 423 18.29 -26.29 15.22
CA GLN A 423 19.58 -25.70 15.60
C GLN A 423 19.41 -24.39 16.36
N ALA A 424 18.49 -23.53 15.92
CA ALA A 424 18.17 -22.29 16.63
C ALA A 424 17.62 -22.59 18.04
N ALA A 425 16.69 -23.53 18.14
CA ALA A 425 16.11 -23.94 19.42
C ALA A 425 17.16 -24.52 20.39
N ALA A 426 18.12 -25.31 19.88
CA ALA A 426 19.22 -25.85 20.67
C ALA A 426 20.13 -24.76 21.26
N ALA A 427 20.24 -23.61 20.60
CA ALA A 427 20.96 -22.44 21.09
C ALA A 427 20.11 -21.50 21.97
N GLY A 428 18.85 -21.86 22.27
CA GLY A 428 17.93 -21.03 23.06
C GLY A 428 17.25 -19.91 22.26
N LEU A 429 17.36 -19.91 20.93
CA LEU A 429 16.73 -18.93 20.05
C LEU A 429 15.40 -19.47 19.50
N LYS A 430 14.47 -18.54 19.25
CA LYS A 430 13.25 -18.83 18.50
C LYS A 430 13.42 -18.52 17.01
N SER A 431 12.65 -19.20 16.17
CA SER A 431 12.76 -19.10 14.72
C SER A 431 11.65 -18.26 14.10
N CYS A 432 12.03 -17.21 13.38
CA CYS A 432 11.18 -16.53 12.41
C CYS A 432 11.43 -17.20 11.04
N VAL A 433 10.53 -18.08 10.61
CA VAL A 433 10.80 -19.00 9.49
C VAL A 433 10.53 -18.32 8.15
N ALA A 434 11.58 -18.14 7.35
CA ALA A 434 11.56 -17.56 6.00
C ALA A 434 11.06 -18.57 4.96
N LEU A 435 9.74 -18.68 4.79
CA LEU A 435 9.14 -19.66 3.88
C LEU A 435 9.48 -19.39 2.40
N TYR A 436 9.70 -18.12 2.04
CA TYR A 436 10.02 -17.71 0.67
C TYR A 436 11.38 -18.19 0.14
N TRP A 437 12.28 -18.67 1.01
CA TRP A 437 13.54 -19.27 0.56
C TRP A 437 13.36 -20.59 -0.18
N SER A 438 12.26 -21.29 0.11
CA SER A 438 11.93 -22.59 -0.48
C SER A 438 11.21 -22.50 -1.82
N GLY A 439 10.51 -21.39 -2.09
CA GLY A 439 9.79 -21.21 -3.35
C GLY A 439 8.79 -20.06 -3.30
N ARG A 440 8.01 -19.98 -4.39
CA ARG A 440 6.92 -19.00 -4.54
C ARG A 440 5.91 -19.15 -3.39
N PRO A 441 5.39 -18.04 -2.81
CA PRO A 441 4.36 -18.09 -1.78
C PRO A 441 3.19 -19.00 -2.17
N ASN A 442 2.77 -19.85 -1.23
CA ASN A 442 1.72 -20.87 -1.43
C ASN A 442 2.01 -21.94 -2.50
N GLY A 443 3.21 -21.98 -3.09
CA GLY A 443 3.62 -23.02 -4.04
C GLY A 443 3.85 -24.38 -3.36
N SER A 444 4.02 -25.43 -4.15
CA SER A 444 4.17 -26.81 -3.66
C SER A 444 5.33 -26.96 -2.66
N GLU A 445 6.51 -26.42 -2.98
CA GLU A 445 7.67 -26.52 -2.10
C GLU A 445 7.51 -25.66 -0.84
N TRP A 446 6.96 -24.45 -0.99
CA TRP A 446 6.61 -23.57 0.14
C TRP A 446 5.67 -24.28 1.13
N ARG A 447 4.65 -24.98 0.63
CA ARG A 447 3.69 -25.72 1.46
C ARG A 447 4.33 -26.93 2.14
N ARG A 448 5.13 -27.71 1.38
CA ARG A 448 5.86 -28.87 1.90
C ARG A 448 6.75 -28.48 3.09
N GLN A 449 7.50 -27.39 2.95
CA GLN A 449 8.38 -26.89 4.01
C GLN A 449 7.62 -26.42 5.25
N PHE A 450 6.56 -25.63 5.04
CA PHE A 450 5.68 -25.20 6.13
C PHE A 450 5.09 -26.41 6.88
N GLU A 451 4.51 -27.38 6.16
CA GLU A 451 3.92 -28.59 6.74
C GLU A 451 4.92 -29.45 7.51
N GLY A 452 6.15 -29.57 6.99
CA GLY A 452 7.21 -30.36 7.60
C GLY A 452 7.66 -29.84 8.97
N ILE A 453 7.59 -28.51 9.20
CA ILE A 453 8.12 -27.89 10.41
C ILE A 453 7.06 -27.21 11.29
N ARG A 454 5.78 -27.13 10.87
CA ARG A 454 4.73 -26.40 11.60
C ARG A 454 4.49 -26.83 13.05
N ALA A 455 4.74 -28.10 13.36
CA ALA A 455 4.56 -28.63 14.70
C ALA A 455 5.73 -28.29 15.64
N HIS A 456 6.86 -27.79 15.12
CA HIS A 456 8.08 -27.63 15.92
C HIS A 456 7.96 -26.46 16.93
N PRO A 457 8.25 -26.68 18.24
CA PRO A 457 8.09 -25.66 19.29
C PRO A 457 9.08 -24.49 19.22
N GLY A 458 10.14 -24.64 18.41
CA GLY A 458 11.11 -23.58 18.13
C GLY A 458 10.58 -22.47 17.21
N VAL A 459 9.48 -22.69 16.47
CA VAL A 459 8.89 -21.67 15.60
C VAL A 459 8.22 -20.59 16.45
N LEU A 460 8.59 -19.32 16.20
CA LEU A 460 7.92 -18.13 16.73
C LEU A 460 6.85 -17.63 15.77
N ALA A 461 7.23 -17.45 14.50
CA ALA A 461 6.39 -16.82 13.50
C ALA A 461 6.77 -17.25 12.07
N TRP A 462 5.82 -17.11 11.15
CA TRP A 462 5.97 -17.46 9.75
C TRP A 462 6.18 -16.23 8.88
N MET A 463 7.35 -16.07 8.27
CA MET A 463 7.58 -15.02 7.30
C MET A 463 7.05 -15.45 5.92
N ILE A 464 5.96 -14.84 5.48
CA ILE A 464 5.28 -15.23 4.24
C ILE A 464 6.18 -14.96 3.03
N GLN A 465 6.67 -13.71 2.94
CA GLN A 465 7.45 -13.21 1.83
C GLN A 465 8.32 -12.02 2.24
N ASP A 466 9.44 -11.87 1.53
CA ASP A 466 10.36 -10.73 1.62
C ASP A 466 10.08 -9.69 0.52
N GLU A 467 9.76 -8.46 0.92
CA GLU A 467 9.47 -7.32 0.05
C GLU A 467 8.50 -7.64 -1.11
N PRO A 468 7.30 -8.22 -0.87
CA PRO A 468 6.35 -8.51 -1.94
C PRO A 468 5.91 -7.24 -2.68
N ASP A 469 5.88 -6.10 -1.99
CA ASP A 469 5.63 -4.77 -2.53
C ASP A 469 6.74 -4.31 -3.49
N GLY A 470 8.01 -4.48 -3.13
CA GLY A 470 9.16 -4.20 -4.00
C GLY A 470 9.35 -5.20 -5.15
N ARG A 471 8.82 -6.42 -4.99
CA ARG A 471 8.86 -7.52 -5.98
C ARG A 471 7.60 -7.61 -6.84
N LEU A 472 6.58 -6.81 -6.55
CA LEU A 472 5.28 -6.79 -7.26
C LEU A 472 4.55 -8.14 -7.20
N VAL A 473 4.56 -8.81 -6.04
CA VAL A 473 3.81 -10.05 -5.80
C VAL A 473 2.31 -9.73 -5.72
N PRO A 474 1.43 -10.47 -6.42
CA PRO A 474 -0.02 -10.24 -6.37
C PRO A 474 -0.62 -10.34 -4.95
N LEU A 475 -1.60 -9.49 -4.64
CA LEU A 475 -2.25 -9.45 -3.32
C LEU A 475 -3.04 -10.73 -3.04
N GLU A 476 -3.67 -11.33 -4.06
CA GLU A 476 -4.42 -12.58 -3.95
C GLU A 476 -3.51 -13.75 -3.58
N GLU A 477 -2.28 -13.74 -4.10
CA GLU A 477 -1.27 -14.72 -3.74
C GLU A 477 -0.87 -14.58 -2.27
N MET A 478 -0.58 -13.37 -1.82
CA MET A 478 -0.29 -13.08 -0.41
C MET A 478 -1.44 -13.46 0.52
N ALA A 479 -2.69 -13.10 0.15
CA ALA A 479 -3.88 -13.42 0.94
C ALA A 479 -4.11 -14.93 1.06
N ARG A 480 -3.96 -15.67 -0.05
CA ARG A 480 -4.07 -17.14 -0.03
C ARG A 480 -2.94 -17.81 0.73
N SER A 481 -1.72 -17.28 0.69
CA SER A 481 -0.63 -17.76 1.55
C SER A 481 -0.96 -17.57 3.03
N TYR A 482 -1.41 -16.39 3.41
CA TYR A 482 -1.80 -16.09 4.80
C TYR A 482 -2.92 -17.01 5.29
N ALA A 483 -3.96 -17.19 4.46
CA ALA A 483 -5.05 -18.12 4.72
C ALA A 483 -4.57 -19.56 4.92
N TYR A 484 -3.64 -20.02 4.06
CA TYR A 484 -3.10 -21.36 4.13
C TYR A 484 -2.40 -21.62 5.46
N ILE A 485 -1.56 -20.68 5.92
CA ILE A 485 -0.90 -20.78 7.22
C ILE A 485 -1.96 -20.91 8.30
N ARG A 486 -2.97 -20.05 8.30
CA ARG A 486 -3.94 -19.94 9.40
C ARG A 486 -4.87 -21.14 9.49
N ALA A 487 -5.24 -21.73 8.35
CA ALA A 487 -5.99 -22.97 8.31
C ALA A 487 -5.20 -24.17 8.87
N ASN A 488 -3.86 -24.11 8.86
CA ASN A 488 -2.99 -25.23 9.19
C ASN A 488 -2.13 -25.03 10.45
N ASP A 489 -1.99 -23.80 10.94
CA ASP A 489 -1.38 -23.41 12.21
C ASP A 489 -2.21 -22.24 12.77
N PRO A 490 -3.26 -22.53 13.57
CA PRO A 490 -4.07 -21.48 14.21
C PRO A 490 -3.36 -20.81 15.40
N GLU A 491 -2.16 -21.29 15.77
CA GLU A 491 -1.46 -20.84 16.97
C GLU A 491 -0.56 -19.65 16.66
N ARG A 492 0.43 -19.82 15.78
CA ARG A 492 1.56 -18.87 15.65
C ARG A 492 1.31 -17.77 14.63
N PRO A 493 1.74 -16.52 14.87
CA PRO A 493 1.55 -15.43 13.93
C PRO A 493 2.36 -15.58 12.63
N ALA A 494 1.94 -14.85 11.61
CA ALA A 494 2.58 -14.73 10.32
C ALA A 494 2.90 -13.25 10.10
N TYR A 495 4.03 -12.99 9.45
CA TYR A 495 4.51 -11.64 9.20
C TYR A 495 5.05 -11.50 7.77
N THR A 496 5.10 -10.25 7.28
CA THR A 496 5.56 -9.93 5.92
C THR A 496 6.50 -8.73 5.95
N CYS A 497 7.64 -8.81 5.26
CA CYS A 497 8.58 -7.68 5.14
C CYS A 497 8.12 -6.72 4.04
N LEU A 498 7.91 -5.44 4.35
CA LEU A 498 7.45 -4.40 3.44
C LEU A 498 8.45 -3.23 3.40
N CYS A 499 8.90 -2.88 2.20
CA CYS A 499 9.94 -1.85 1.98
C CYS A 499 9.42 -0.54 1.41
N ARG A 500 8.12 -0.44 1.09
CA ARG A 500 7.51 0.76 0.49
C ARG A 500 6.35 1.30 1.33
N PRO A 501 6.54 2.42 2.06
CA PRO A 501 5.50 3.03 2.89
C PRO A 501 4.18 3.37 2.18
N THR A 502 4.24 3.69 0.89
CA THR A 502 3.06 3.95 0.05
C THR A 502 2.18 2.72 -0.16
N THR A 503 2.70 1.51 0.09
CA THR A 503 2.00 0.24 -0.16
C THR A 503 1.53 -0.48 1.10
N TYR A 504 1.85 0.03 2.29
CA TYR A 504 1.50 -0.60 3.57
C TYR A 504 0.00 -0.85 3.72
N GLY A 505 -0.84 0.10 3.30
CA GLY A 505 -2.30 -0.04 3.32
C GLY A 505 -2.84 -1.15 2.41
N ARG A 506 -2.06 -1.58 1.40
CA ARG A 506 -2.45 -2.66 0.48
C ARG A 506 -1.99 -4.02 1.00
N TYR A 507 -0.71 -4.11 1.38
CA TYR A 507 -0.09 -5.37 1.79
C TYR A 507 -0.31 -5.74 3.26
N GLY A 508 -0.56 -4.77 4.13
CA GLY A 508 -0.68 -4.96 5.58
C GLY A 508 -1.87 -5.82 6.01
N HIS A 509 -2.91 -5.94 5.19
CA HIS A 509 -4.06 -6.81 5.48
C HIS A 509 -3.73 -8.31 5.37
N GLN A 510 -2.71 -8.70 4.57
CA GLN A 510 -2.40 -10.11 4.31
C GLN A 510 -1.39 -10.69 5.32
N THR A 511 -1.44 -10.24 6.57
CA THR A 511 -0.51 -10.67 7.61
C THR A 511 -1.04 -10.38 9.02
N ASP A 512 -0.43 -10.98 10.05
CA ASP A 512 -0.70 -10.63 11.46
C ASP A 512 0.16 -9.46 11.92
N TYR A 513 1.44 -9.46 11.51
CA TYR A 513 2.39 -8.37 11.75
C TYR A 513 3.00 -7.88 10.44
N MET A 514 3.03 -6.58 10.22
CA MET A 514 3.96 -6.05 9.23
C MET A 514 5.38 -6.08 9.82
N SER A 515 6.39 -6.34 9.01
CA SER A 515 7.77 -6.04 9.37
C SER A 515 8.28 -5.00 8.39
N LEU A 516 8.76 -3.87 8.90
CA LEU A 516 9.01 -2.67 8.11
C LEU A 516 10.50 -2.43 8.06
N ASP A 517 11.11 -2.61 6.90
CA ASP A 517 12.53 -2.39 6.73
C ASP A 517 12.85 -0.97 6.27
N VAL A 518 13.65 -0.28 7.08
CA VAL A 518 14.02 1.11 6.84
C VAL A 518 15.51 1.26 7.06
N TYR A 519 16.25 1.56 5.99
CA TYR A 519 17.72 1.58 5.99
C TYR A 519 18.27 2.96 5.57
N PRO A 520 18.15 3.98 6.44
CA PRO A 520 18.44 5.36 6.08
C PRO A 520 19.93 5.69 6.00
N ILE A 521 20.80 5.02 6.77
CA ILE A 521 22.20 5.46 6.96
C ILE A 521 22.96 5.45 5.63
N GLY A 522 23.37 6.65 5.19
CA GLY A 522 24.08 6.88 3.93
C GLY A 522 23.18 7.14 2.71
N ARG A 523 21.85 7.11 2.86
CA ARG A 523 20.86 7.32 1.78
C ARG A 523 19.75 8.32 2.12
N ALA A 524 19.38 8.45 3.39
CA ALA A 524 18.30 9.32 3.86
C ALA A 524 18.58 9.78 5.32
N PRO A 525 17.89 10.81 5.81
CA PRO A 525 17.91 11.16 7.23
C PRO A 525 17.39 10.00 8.11
N ILE A 526 17.87 9.91 9.35
CA ILE A 526 17.41 8.89 10.32
C ILE A 526 15.92 9.03 10.64
N THR A 527 15.39 10.26 10.57
CA THR A 527 13.96 10.56 10.73
C THR A 527 13.05 9.85 9.71
N GLN A 528 13.59 9.32 8.62
CA GLN A 528 12.85 8.44 7.70
C GLN A 528 12.22 7.23 8.42
N ILE A 529 12.82 6.77 9.53
CA ILE A 529 12.23 5.71 10.37
C ILE A 529 10.90 6.17 10.95
N ALA A 530 10.87 7.32 11.65
CA ALA A 530 9.65 7.89 12.22
C ALA A 530 8.57 8.05 11.13
N VAL A 531 8.95 8.68 10.02
CA VAL A 531 8.08 8.95 8.87
C VAL A 531 7.45 7.65 8.32
N SER A 532 8.23 6.58 8.16
CA SER A 532 7.71 5.29 7.68
C SER A 532 6.82 4.58 8.71
N LEU A 533 7.16 4.62 10.00
CA LEU A 533 6.38 3.96 11.05
C LEU A 533 5.06 4.68 11.35
N GLU A 534 5.07 6.02 11.39
CA GLU A 534 3.85 6.84 11.48
C GLU A 534 2.93 6.59 10.28
N ARG A 535 3.49 6.43 9.07
CA ARG A 535 2.72 6.02 7.89
C ARG A 535 2.03 4.68 8.12
N ALA A 536 2.74 3.68 8.62
CA ALA A 536 2.17 2.37 8.91
C ALA A 536 1.02 2.44 9.93
N GLN A 537 1.19 3.19 11.03
CA GLN A 537 0.13 3.44 12.01
C GLN A 537 -1.07 4.16 11.39
N HIS A 538 -0.84 5.12 10.50
CA HIS A 538 -1.91 5.89 9.85
C HIS A 538 -2.75 5.02 8.91
N VAL A 539 -2.10 4.27 8.01
CA VAL A 539 -2.83 3.49 7.00
C VAL A 539 -3.28 2.11 7.48
N MET A 540 -2.63 1.56 8.51
CA MET A 540 -2.94 0.25 9.08
C MET A 540 -2.96 0.30 10.63
N PRO A 541 -3.82 1.13 11.24
CA PRO A 541 -3.81 1.41 12.70
C PRO A 541 -4.06 0.18 13.58
N ARG A 542 -4.65 -0.88 13.02
CA ARG A 542 -5.00 -2.12 13.74
C ARG A 542 -4.02 -3.26 13.47
N VAL A 543 -2.95 -3.04 12.70
CA VAL A 543 -1.95 -4.06 12.40
C VAL A 543 -0.63 -3.70 13.10
N PRO A 544 -0.21 -4.47 14.10
CA PRO A 544 1.08 -4.24 14.76
C PRO A 544 2.24 -4.46 13.78
N PHE A 545 3.39 -3.87 14.07
CA PHE A 545 4.57 -4.04 13.25
C PHE A 545 5.86 -4.27 14.04
N TRP A 546 6.78 -5.00 13.41
CA TRP A 546 8.17 -5.11 13.82
C TRP A 546 9.03 -4.18 12.97
N PHE A 547 10.04 -3.57 13.56
CA PHE A 547 11.00 -2.73 12.85
C PHE A 547 12.19 -3.59 12.41
N ILE A 548 12.59 -3.49 11.13
CA ILE A 548 13.83 -4.09 10.62
C ILE A 548 14.85 -2.97 10.40
N GLY A 549 15.83 -2.86 11.30
CA GLY A 549 16.82 -1.80 11.29
C GLY A 549 18.13 -2.14 10.58
N GLN A 550 18.84 -1.10 10.14
CA GLN A 550 20.13 -1.21 9.45
C GLN A 550 21.29 -1.42 10.43
N ILE A 551 22.10 -2.46 10.19
CA ILE A 551 23.39 -2.68 10.88
C ILE A 551 24.54 -2.96 9.92
N TRP A 552 24.30 -2.86 8.62
CA TRP A 552 25.26 -3.08 7.55
C TRP A 552 25.46 -1.80 6.71
N PRO A 553 26.60 -1.63 6.02
CA PRO A 553 26.84 -0.48 5.15
C PRO A 553 26.33 -0.69 3.73
N TRP A 554 25.57 0.25 3.20
CA TRP A 554 25.33 0.28 1.75
C TRP A 554 26.65 0.34 0.96
N PRO A 555 26.71 -0.16 -0.28
CA PRO A 555 27.93 -0.11 -1.09
C PRO A 555 28.47 1.32 -1.20
N LYS A 556 29.73 1.52 -0.83
CA LYS A 556 30.43 2.83 -0.83
C LYS A 556 29.79 3.89 0.09
N LYS A 557 29.09 3.46 1.14
CA LYS A 557 28.49 4.32 2.17
C LYS A 557 29.13 4.01 3.54
N PRO A 558 29.07 4.95 4.49
CA PRO A 558 29.63 4.72 5.82
C PRO A 558 28.94 3.56 6.54
N ASN A 559 29.69 2.95 7.47
CA ASN A 559 29.14 2.02 8.45
C ASN A 559 28.16 2.73 9.39
N VAL A 560 27.21 1.97 9.91
CA VAL A 560 26.35 2.41 11.01
C VAL A 560 27.20 2.57 12.26
N THR A 561 27.12 3.73 12.90
CA THR A 561 27.83 4.01 14.16
C THR A 561 27.03 3.50 15.36
N PRO A 562 27.69 3.25 16.51
CA PRO A 562 27.01 2.92 17.76
C PRO A 562 25.86 3.88 18.13
N ALA A 563 26.10 5.20 18.05
CA ALA A 563 25.09 6.21 18.38
C ALA A 563 23.89 6.15 17.42
N GLN A 564 24.14 5.93 16.12
CA GLN A 564 23.07 5.74 15.15
C GLN A 564 22.24 4.48 15.44
N HIS A 565 22.85 3.35 15.81
CA HIS A 565 22.11 2.14 16.16
C HIS A 565 21.23 2.32 17.39
N ARG A 566 21.76 2.94 18.46
CA ARG A 566 20.96 3.25 19.65
C ARG A 566 19.81 4.21 19.29
N CYS A 567 20.09 5.28 18.56
CA CYS A 567 19.06 6.23 18.09
C CYS A 567 17.97 5.53 17.26
N MET A 568 18.34 4.74 16.24
CA MET A 568 17.36 4.00 15.41
C MET A 568 16.50 3.05 16.24
N THR A 569 17.09 2.36 17.23
CA THR A 569 16.37 1.44 18.11
C THR A 569 15.27 2.16 18.88
N TYR A 570 15.62 3.23 19.58
CA TYR A 570 14.67 3.94 20.41
C TYR A 570 13.70 4.79 19.60
N LEU A 571 14.08 5.26 18.41
CA LEU A 571 13.17 5.91 17.49
C LEU A 571 12.07 4.92 17.06
N ALA A 572 12.42 3.68 16.74
CA ALA A 572 11.44 2.64 16.43
C ALA A 572 10.50 2.33 17.61
N LEU A 573 11.03 2.23 18.83
CA LEU A 573 10.22 2.01 20.05
C LEU A 573 9.29 3.20 20.36
N THR A 574 9.76 4.42 20.07
CA THR A 574 9.00 5.66 20.24
C THR A 574 7.80 5.70 19.29
N HIS A 575 7.96 5.16 18.08
CA HIS A 575 6.94 5.08 17.04
C HIS A 575 6.26 3.71 16.97
N GLY A 576 6.01 3.10 18.13
CA GLY A 576 5.08 1.97 18.27
C GLY A 576 5.59 0.59 17.87
N ALA A 577 6.87 0.40 17.55
CA ALA A 577 7.38 -0.93 17.17
C ALA A 577 7.13 -1.99 18.27
N ARG A 578 6.57 -3.13 17.88
CA ARG A 578 6.20 -4.27 18.75
C ARG A 578 7.22 -5.41 18.72
N GLY A 579 8.35 -5.19 18.05
CA GLY A 579 9.48 -6.09 17.91
C GLY A 579 10.60 -5.42 17.13
N LEU A 580 11.83 -5.84 17.40
CA LEU A 580 13.05 -5.32 16.77
C LEU A 580 13.76 -6.44 16.04
N MET A 581 14.00 -6.24 14.75
CA MET A 581 14.76 -7.12 13.88
C MET A 581 15.90 -6.31 13.25
N TRP A 582 17.02 -6.96 12.91
CA TRP A 582 18.17 -6.26 12.36
C TRP A 582 18.73 -6.95 11.12
N TYR A 583 18.97 -6.16 10.08
CA TYR A 583 19.57 -6.59 8.82
C TYR A 583 20.95 -5.92 8.63
N SER A 584 22.05 -6.65 8.46
CA SER A 584 22.20 -8.12 8.51
C SER A 584 23.45 -8.51 9.31
N PHE A 585 23.43 -9.73 9.89
CA PHE A 585 24.57 -10.31 10.59
C PHE A 585 25.67 -10.76 9.60
N ARG A 586 25.25 -11.37 8.48
CA ARG A 586 26.10 -11.72 7.34
C ARG A 586 25.52 -11.22 6.02
N ASP A 587 26.41 -10.81 5.12
CA ASP A 587 26.15 -10.55 3.71
C ASP A 587 27.47 -10.76 2.93
N PRO A 588 27.51 -10.81 1.59
CA PRO A 588 28.77 -10.96 0.87
C PRO A 588 29.78 -9.87 1.22
N GLY A 589 30.92 -10.30 1.76
CA GLY A 589 31.96 -9.40 2.26
C GLY A 589 31.61 -8.69 3.57
N TRP A 590 30.59 -9.16 4.29
CA TRP A 590 30.11 -8.58 5.53
C TRP A 590 29.84 -9.64 6.59
N TYR A 591 30.40 -9.44 7.78
CA TYR A 591 30.16 -10.22 8.98
C TYR A 591 30.30 -9.26 10.17
N ILE A 592 29.19 -8.95 10.86
CA ILE A 592 29.18 -7.81 11.80
C ILE A 592 30.24 -7.87 12.92
N PRO A 593 30.53 -9.01 13.58
CA PRO A 593 31.50 -9.04 14.67
C PRO A 593 32.93 -8.66 14.24
N GLU A 594 33.28 -8.87 12.96
CA GLU A 594 34.59 -8.48 12.40
C GLU A 594 34.52 -7.17 11.60
N GLY A 595 33.43 -6.96 10.86
CA GLY A 595 33.25 -5.82 9.97
C GLY A 595 32.92 -4.52 10.69
N ASN A 596 32.35 -4.59 11.90
CA ASN A 596 32.11 -3.43 12.76
C ASN A 596 32.00 -3.83 14.25
N PRO A 597 33.12 -4.19 14.90
CA PRO A 597 33.13 -4.59 16.31
C PRO A 597 32.52 -3.54 17.27
N PRO A 598 32.77 -2.22 17.12
CA PRO A 598 32.15 -1.22 18.00
C PRO A 598 30.62 -1.18 17.90
N LEU A 599 30.06 -1.37 16.69
CA LEU A 599 28.62 -1.49 16.52
C LEU A 599 28.12 -2.77 17.18
N TRP A 600 28.81 -3.90 16.99
CA TRP A 600 28.45 -5.16 17.62
C TRP A 600 28.37 -5.01 19.15
N ASP A 601 29.40 -4.46 19.79
CA ASP A 601 29.37 -4.22 21.25
C ASP A 601 28.19 -3.32 21.68
N MET A 602 27.87 -2.29 20.88
CA MET A 602 26.70 -1.46 21.14
C MET A 602 25.38 -2.22 21.00
N MET A 603 25.26 -3.18 20.07
CA MET A 603 24.07 -4.03 19.97
C MET A 603 23.85 -4.84 21.25
N ARG A 604 24.91 -5.36 21.89
CA ARG A 604 24.82 -6.04 23.20
C ARG A 604 24.29 -5.10 24.28
N ALA A 605 24.85 -3.90 24.34
CA ALA A 605 24.45 -2.90 25.32
C ALA A 605 22.98 -2.54 25.14
N VAL A 606 22.56 -2.21 23.92
CA VAL A 606 21.17 -1.90 23.58
C VAL A 606 20.23 -3.08 23.85
N ASN A 607 20.62 -4.32 23.54
CA ASN A 607 19.80 -5.50 23.87
C ASN A 607 19.61 -5.67 25.38
N THR A 608 20.62 -5.31 26.18
CA THR A 608 20.53 -5.31 27.65
C THR A 608 19.56 -4.23 28.13
N GLU A 609 19.65 -3.01 27.59
CA GLU A 609 18.70 -1.92 27.87
C GLU A 609 17.26 -2.33 27.50
N VAL A 610 17.04 -2.88 26.31
CA VAL A 610 15.73 -3.32 25.82
C VAL A 610 15.16 -4.45 26.69
N ALA A 611 16.01 -5.38 27.17
CA ALA A 611 15.57 -6.43 28.08
C ALA A 611 15.12 -5.87 29.45
N GLU A 612 15.80 -4.84 29.98
CA GLU A 612 15.37 -4.16 31.20
C GLU A 612 14.05 -3.39 31.01
N LEU A 613 13.84 -2.82 29.82
CA LEU A 613 12.60 -2.11 29.47
C LEU A 613 11.44 -3.04 29.07
N GLU A 614 11.69 -4.34 28.88
CA GLU A 614 10.72 -5.30 28.35
C GLU A 614 9.32 -5.22 29.02
N PRO A 615 9.17 -5.07 30.36
CA PRO A 615 7.86 -4.91 31.00
C PRO A 615 7.01 -3.76 30.43
N PHE A 616 7.63 -2.67 29.98
CA PHE A 616 6.95 -1.56 29.32
C PHE A 616 6.73 -1.85 27.82
N LEU A 617 7.69 -2.50 27.16
CA LEU A 617 7.65 -2.76 25.71
C LEU A 617 6.59 -3.80 25.32
N LEU A 618 6.20 -4.69 26.23
CA LEU A 618 5.11 -5.65 26.04
C LEU A 618 3.73 -4.98 25.89
N ARG A 619 3.62 -3.68 26.23
CA ARG A 619 2.41 -2.87 26.08
C ARG A 619 2.55 -1.80 24.97
N PRO A 620 1.46 -1.45 24.27
CA PRO A 620 1.48 -0.36 23.31
C PRO A 620 1.83 0.97 23.98
N ASN A 621 2.26 1.95 23.20
CA ASN A 621 2.43 3.31 23.69
C ASN A 621 1.06 3.89 24.10
N THR A 622 1.03 4.62 25.21
CA THR A 622 -0.18 5.31 25.68
C THR A 622 -0.40 6.62 24.93
N TRP A 623 0.69 7.30 24.55
CA TRP A 623 0.71 8.36 23.55
C TRP A 623 2.11 8.52 22.94
N GLU A 624 2.17 9.17 21.79
CA GLU A 624 3.37 9.48 21.02
C GLU A 624 3.30 10.93 20.53
N LYS A 625 4.42 11.66 20.52
CA LYS A 625 4.47 13.07 20.06
C LYS A 625 5.86 13.42 19.54
N ALA A 626 5.93 14.13 18.43
CA ALA A 626 7.11 14.92 18.07
C ALA A 626 7.02 16.29 18.76
N VAL A 627 8.02 16.63 19.58
CA VAL A 627 8.13 17.93 20.26
C VAL A 627 9.03 18.84 19.42
N PRO A 628 8.48 19.88 18.76
CA PRO A 628 9.29 20.78 17.94
C PRO A 628 10.36 21.49 18.78
N VAL A 629 11.54 21.63 18.20
CA VAL A 629 12.68 22.38 18.76
C VAL A 629 13.21 23.37 17.70
N GLU A 630 14.13 24.24 18.11
CA GLU A 630 14.66 25.27 17.21
C GLU A 630 15.29 24.67 15.94
N GLY A 631 14.94 25.24 14.78
CA GLY A 631 15.52 24.87 13.48
C GLY A 631 14.75 23.80 12.68
N GLU A 632 13.47 23.57 12.94
CA GLU A 632 12.59 22.59 12.26
C GLU A 632 12.85 21.12 12.64
N ASP A 633 13.67 20.84 13.65
CA ASP A 633 13.83 19.51 14.22
C ASP A 633 12.77 19.21 15.29
N ALA A 634 12.73 17.95 15.72
CA ALA A 634 11.91 17.53 16.84
C ALA A 634 12.60 16.47 17.71
N VAL A 635 12.35 16.53 19.01
CA VAL A 635 12.58 15.39 19.91
C VAL A 635 11.33 14.51 19.84
N HIS A 636 11.50 13.25 19.45
CA HIS A 636 10.40 12.29 19.39
C HIS A 636 10.22 11.65 20.76
N VAL A 637 8.98 11.63 21.25
CA VAL A 637 8.66 11.21 22.61
C VAL A 637 7.50 10.21 22.60
N SER A 638 7.62 9.16 23.42
CA SER A 638 6.49 8.27 23.72
C SER A 638 6.39 8.02 25.22
N LEU A 639 5.16 7.74 25.66
CA LEU A 639 4.87 7.37 27.04
C LEU A 639 4.30 5.95 27.11
N LYS A 640 4.86 5.15 28.02
CA LYS A 640 4.38 3.81 28.37
C LYS A 640 4.02 3.77 29.86
N ARG A 641 2.98 3.01 30.18
CA ARG A 641 2.51 2.78 31.56
C ARG A 641 2.42 1.28 31.84
N THR A 642 2.94 0.85 32.99
CA THR A 642 2.78 -0.52 33.47
C THR A 642 2.89 -0.57 34.99
N ASP A 643 1.94 -1.26 35.64
CA ASP A 643 1.97 -1.53 37.09
C ASP A 643 2.27 -0.31 37.98
N GLY A 644 1.58 0.81 37.75
CA GLY A 644 1.78 2.05 38.51
C GLY A 644 3.13 2.73 38.26
N ARG A 645 3.81 2.40 37.15
CA ARG A 645 5.04 3.04 36.70
C ARG A 645 4.86 3.65 35.31
N VAL A 646 5.58 4.72 35.08
CA VAL A 646 5.70 5.40 33.78
C VAL A 646 7.09 5.19 33.21
N CYS A 647 7.18 5.07 31.89
CA CYS A 647 8.41 5.09 31.12
C CYS A 647 8.23 6.06 29.95
N VAL A 648 9.01 7.14 29.93
CA VAL A 648 9.06 8.10 28.82
C VAL A 648 10.33 7.82 28.02
N ILE A 649 10.19 7.58 26.73
CA ILE A 649 11.34 7.48 25.81
C ILE A 649 11.39 8.79 25.03
N ALA A 650 12.53 9.47 25.02
CA ALA A 650 12.76 10.68 24.26
C ALA A 650 14.02 10.55 23.39
N VAL A 651 13.90 10.87 22.10
CA VAL A 651 14.93 10.65 21.09
C VAL A 651 15.16 11.93 20.30
N ASN A 652 16.40 12.41 20.26
CA ASN A 652 16.87 13.40 19.31
C ASN A 652 17.49 12.69 18.09
N PRO A 653 16.83 12.65 16.92
CA PRO A 653 17.39 12.03 15.72
C PRO A 653 18.28 12.97 14.90
N ALA A 654 18.41 14.24 15.29
CA ALA A 654 19.20 15.23 14.58
C ALA A 654 20.71 15.04 14.82
N ASP A 655 21.50 15.61 13.91
CA ASP A 655 22.97 15.69 14.02
C ASP A 655 23.45 16.90 14.84
N ARG A 656 22.52 17.63 15.46
CA ARG A 656 22.78 18.76 16.36
C ARG A 656 22.13 18.56 17.73
N ALA A 657 22.61 19.33 18.71
CA ALA A 657 22.09 19.30 20.07
C ALA A 657 20.82 20.17 20.21
N HIS A 658 19.95 19.79 21.14
CA HIS A 658 18.71 20.51 21.44
C HIS A 658 18.43 20.55 22.94
N ASP A 659 18.00 21.69 23.45
CA ASP A 659 17.34 21.78 24.74
C ASP A 659 15.83 21.63 24.52
N ALA A 660 15.23 20.60 25.11
CA ALA A 660 13.81 20.28 24.89
C ALA A 660 12.99 20.45 26.16
N VAL A 661 11.77 20.95 25.97
CA VAL A 661 10.75 21.09 27.01
C VAL A 661 9.61 20.15 26.63
N ILE A 662 9.47 19.04 27.36
CA ILE A 662 8.57 17.94 27.03
C ILE A 662 7.43 17.89 28.07
N PRO A 663 6.22 18.36 27.71
CA PRO A 663 5.06 18.25 28.59
C PRO A 663 4.62 16.79 28.68
N LEU A 664 4.50 16.26 29.90
CA LEU A 664 4.05 14.88 30.13
C LEU A 664 2.53 14.77 30.34
N GLY A 665 1.81 15.88 30.32
CA GLY A 665 0.36 15.91 30.40
C GLY A 665 -0.16 15.44 31.76
N ASP A 666 -0.79 14.26 31.77
CA ASP A 666 -1.48 13.69 32.94
C ASP A 666 -0.58 12.84 33.85
N VAL A 667 0.72 12.70 33.52
CA VAL A 667 1.68 11.94 34.33
C VAL A 667 1.85 12.55 35.72
N LYS A 668 1.56 11.76 36.76
CA LYS A 668 1.70 12.14 38.18
C LYS A 668 2.89 11.44 38.83
N ALA A 669 4.10 11.87 38.50
CA ALA A 669 5.33 11.43 39.15
C ALA A 669 6.00 12.62 39.86
N ASP A 670 6.67 12.38 41.00
CA ASP A 670 7.47 13.43 41.69
C ASP A 670 8.90 13.51 41.14
N THR A 671 9.46 12.34 40.82
CA THR A 671 10.82 12.16 40.35
C THR A 671 10.85 11.14 39.23
N LEU A 672 11.63 11.42 38.18
CA LEU A 672 11.93 10.50 37.11
C LEU A 672 13.42 10.19 37.12
N ARG A 673 13.77 8.90 37.24
CA ARG A 673 15.15 8.45 37.01
C ARG A 673 15.43 8.48 35.52
N VAL A 674 16.55 9.06 35.10
CA VAL A 674 17.00 8.92 33.72
C VAL A 674 17.68 7.57 33.62
N GLN A 675 16.90 6.58 33.20
CA GLN A 675 17.31 5.19 33.11
C GLN A 675 18.52 5.05 32.17
N PHE A 676 19.52 4.27 32.62
CA PHE A 676 20.85 4.12 32.00
C PHE A 676 21.80 5.32 32.17
N GLU A 677 21.39 6.33 32.93
CA GLU A 677 22.23 7.46 33.32
C GLU A 677 22.24 7.58 34.85
N ASP A 678 23.35 8.09 35.42
CA ASP A 678 23.47 8.27 36.87
C ASP A 678 22.89 9.63 37.30
N ARG A 679 21.62 9.87 36.95
CA ARG A 679 20.90 11.11 37.28
C ARG A 679 19.39 10.91 37.37
N SER A 680 18.71 11.87 38.00
CA SER A 680 17.26 11.93 38.12
C SER A 680 16.76 13.37 37.99
N LEU A 681 15.52 13.54 37.56
CA LEU A 681 14.86 14.83 37.39
C LEU A 681 13.64 14.91 38.32
N SER A 682 13.44 16.06 38.96
CA SER A 682 12.18 16.34 39.66
C SER A 682 11.14 16.86 38.66
N LEU A 683 9.92 16.34 38.74
CA LEU A 683 8.81 16.67 37.85
C LEU A 683 7.80 17.59 38.57
N ALA A 684 8.27 18.77 38.99
CA ALA A 684 7.47 19.69 39.81
C ALA A 684 6.26 20.31 39.08
N ASP A 685 6.35 20.48 37.76
CA ASP A 685 5.34 21.15 36.92
C ASP A 685 4.81 20.27 35.76
N GLY A 686 5.04 18.95 35.83
CA GLY A 686 4.58 18.01 34.79
C GLY A 686 5.37 18.08 33.47
N VAL A 687 6.56 18.68 33.47
CA VAL A 687 7.37 18.89 32.27
C VAL A 687 8.80 18.38 32.48
N ILE A 688 9.33 17.62 31.52
CA ILE A 688 10.76 17.32 31.45
C ILE A 688 11.47 18.48 30.73
N ARG A 689 12.55 18.97 31.33
CA ARG A 689 13.48 19.91 30.70
C ARG A 689 14.84 19.23 30.66
N ASP A 690 15.37 18.99 29.48
CA ASP A 690 16.62 18.24 29.34
C ASP A 690 17.41 18.64 28.10
N HIS A 691 18.71 18.38 28.17
CA HIS A 691 19.64 18.62 27.08
C HIS A 691 19.89 17.34 26.29
N PHE A 692 19.68 17.38 24.98
CA PHE A 692 19.89 16.26 24.07
C PHE A 692 21.08 16.55 23.16
N ALA A 693 22.16 15.79 23.30
CA ALA A 693 23.25 15.79 22.33
C ALA A 693 22.76 15.26 20.94
N PRO A 694 23.55 15.41 19.86
CA PRO A 694 23.25 14.76 18.58
C PRO A 694 23.00 13.26 18.75
N LEU A 695 21.93 12.73 18.15
CA LEU A 695 21.54 11.32 18.23
C LEU A 695 21.25 10.81 19.67
N ALA A 696 21.07 11.70 20.65
CA ALA A 696 20.87 11.32 22.04
C ALA A 696 19.51 10.64 22.26
N VAL A 697 19.51 9.71 23.22
CA VAL A 697 18.31 9.06 23.73
C VAL A 697 18.35 9.12 25.24
N HIS A 698 17.26 9.60 25.82
CA HIS A 698 17.00 9.57 27.26
C HIS A 698 15.75 8.76 27.54
N VAL A 699 15.82 7.89 28.54
CA VAL A 699 14.69 7.08 29.00
C VAL A 699 14.40 7.48 30.43
N TYR A 700 13.17 7.86 30.75
CA TYR A 700 12.79 8.35 32.07
C TYR A 700 11.80 7.39 32.72
N ILE A 701 12.14 6.84 33.89
CA ILE A 701 11.28 5.91 34.62
C ILE A 701 10.92 6.51 35.98
N GLY A 702 9.64 6.44 36.35
CA GLY A 702 9.16 6.84 37.66
C GLY A 702 7.94 6.05 38.10
N SER A 703 7.62 6.17 39.39
CA SER A 703 6.37 5.68 39.96
C SER A 703 5.27 6.72 39.75
N GLU A 704 4.12 6.28 39.26
CA GLU A 704 2.92 7.08 39.13
C GLU A 704 2.10 6.99 40.42
N ARG A 705 1.69 8.13 40.97
CA ARG A 705 0.92 8.23 42.23
C ARG A 705 -0.56 7.97 42.07
#